data_AF-A0A0G0RL86-F1
#
_entry.id   AF-A0A0G0RL86-F1
#
_cell.length_a   1.000
_cell.length_b   1.000
_cell.length_c   1.000
_cell.angle_alpha   90.00
_cell.angle_beta   90.00
_cell.angle_gamma   90.00
#
_symmetry.space_group_name_H-M   'P 1'
#
loop_
_entity.id
_entity.type
_entity.pdbx_description
1 polymer ?
#
loop_
_entity_poly.entity_id
_entity_poly.type
_entity_poly.pdbx_seq_one_letter_code
_entity_poly.pdbx_strand_id
1 'polypeptide(L)'
;MLKGKLKKITVKKIYSFLSKKFRSKKIEYYSIDDINLKLVHFKIKKIAILIDEIVEFNLFKNLKYEKIIGFFSFNLDIIGTKIADFEILPLLPNSNIDTDGWLVSTKNELTSFALNRYLLENKRENQIILQHIKNPNGTKYYSYADFFSNDQKTLIYVNNYFRRLYALPFPLDIRLTLRDCEGKIVETRQVIIPPDSIKVISSDDFPIKNFVGYLELEFEIAKKISPFLHYMVDYISPDFISSNHQSGLGLHPANSLFTRGYIPTREDVSLIVCLFQRDYKNPIKVMAILNYSKDGEKISREKEFKPLKQNHMLYQDIKELFSEINFNEINSPYVAVKSKLPLHRPNYYYVKKGKKGYFDTSHAGPDLRHQVKGFYRGTMVINEEEKNKLHKYDCVEMDLKHYILPEEERIESIIALGDDTTMDIKNFTLEFYDANGVLSHSFEKEFDYDKERYFNISAFLKDKGVRNFSGSVSFRPRNNDQRIPISMNGISIFSHRDNPYYTSTAASGAAPDNIPFYFRAGPPSYSRVKNSVSTTDIFCRGIVSDLYDTYLIISYPSANKNLKKTIDYEIQIVNLLGESISIYKKINMNGLNFLKLSELIENNGYISKDGYYTIWFFSGSAHIYAQHILYRKKDYAIAVEHCYPGKFGI
;
A
#
# COMPACT_ATOMS: atom_id res chain seq x y z
N MET A 1 -33.37 42.41 57.21
CA MET A 1 -32.02 41.84 57.48
C MET A 1 -31.65 40.94 56.32
N LEU A 2 -30.56 41.27 55.59
CA LEU A 2 -29.62 40.34 54.95
C LEU A 2 -28.66 41.19 54.09
N LYS A 3 -27.57 41.64 54.73
CA LYS A 3 -26.46 42.33 54.07
C LYS A 3 -25.60 41.28 53.35
N GLY A 4 -25.35 41.52 52.06
CA GLY A 4 -24.44 40.72 51.24
C GLY A 4 -22.99 40.80 51.69
N LYS A 5 -22.30 39.66 51.63
CA LYS A 5 -20.83 39.54 51.66
C LYS A 5 -20.37 39.00 50.31
N LEU A 6 -19.99 39.90 49.41
CA LEU A 6 -19.16 39.59 48.25
C LEU A 6 -17.76 39.21 48.75
N LYS A 7 -17.42 37.92 48.72
CA LYS A 7 -16.03 37.46 48.90
C LYS A 7 -15.22 37.91 47.69
N LYS A 8 -14.26 38.84 47.90
CA LYS A 8 -13.15 39.11 46.98
C LYS A 8 -12.40 37.79 46.72
N ILE A 9 -12.74 37.12 45.63
CA ILE A 9 -11.89 36.08 45.06
C ILE A 9 -10.77 36.83 44.34
N THR A 10 -9.60 36.88 44.96
CA THR A 10 -8.42 37.50 44.37
C THR A 10 -8.08 36.77 43.07
N VAL A 11 -7.90 37.53 41.97
CA VAL A 11 -7.52 37.05 40.62
C VAL A 11 -6.36 36.05 40.67
N LYS A 12 -5.46 36.17 41.66
CA LYS A 12 -4.37 35.23 41.96
C LYS A 12 -4.81 33.78 42.23
N LYS A 13 -5.97 33.54 42.85
CA LYS A 13 -6.47 32.18 43.16
C LYS A 13 -7.07 31.49 41.93
N ILE A 14 -7.67 32.23 41.00
CA ILE A 14 -8.17 31.69 39.74
C ILE A 14 -7.00 31.35 38.81
N TYR A 15 -5.97 32.22 38.74
CA TYR A 15 -4.72 31.91 38.02
C TYR A 15 -3.96 30.72 38.60
N SER A 16 -3.90 30.58 39.93
CA SER A 16 -3.27 29.42 40.60
C SER A 16 -4.04 28.11 40.41
N PHE A 17 -5.37 28.17 40.29
CA PHE A 17 -6.19 26.99 40.08
C PHE A 17 -6.21 26.54 38.61
N LEU A 18 -6.15 27.49 37.67
CA LEU A 18 -5.94 27.22 36.25
C LEU A 18 -4.51 26.72 35.96
N SER A 19 -3.48 27.32 36.58
CA SER A 19 -2.09 26.88 36.38
C SER A 19 -1.78 25.51 37.00
N LYS A 20 -2.50 25.09 38.06
CA LYS A 20 -2.37 23.74 38.63
C LYS A 20 -3.06 22.65 37.81
N LYS A 21 -4.08 22.98 37.00
CA LYS A 21 -4.74 22.01 36.09
C LYS A 21 -3.99 21.83 34.76
N PHE A 22 -3.13 22.78 34.39
CA PHE A 22 -2.09 22.60 33.39
C PHE A 22 -0.76 22.27 34.08
N ARG A 23 -0.67 21.13 34.76
CA ARG A 23 0.65 20.51 34.92
C ARG A 23 1.17 20.29 33.51
N SER A 24 2.11 21.13 33.07
CA SER A 24 2.81 20.96 31.81
C SER A 24 3.25 19.51 31.76
N LYS A 25 2.76 18.75 30.78
CA LYS A 25 3.30 17.41 30.53
C LYS A 25 4.81 17.55 30.50
N LYS A 26 5.52 16.74 31.29
CA LYS A 26 6.98 16.74 31.30
C LYS A 26 7.41 16.54 29.85
N ILE A 27 8.16 17.50 29.33
CA ILE A 27 8.61 17.48 27.95
C ILE A 27 9.73 16.44 27.88
N GLU A 28 9.58 15.52 26.95
CA GLU A 28 10.59 14.52 26.68
C GLU A 28 11.36 14.96 25.44
N TYR A 29 12.69 14.86 25.50
CA TYR A 29 13.58 15.17 24.39
C TYR A 29 14.17 13.88 23.84
N TYR A 30 14.54 13.90 22.57
CA TYR A 30 15.48 12.91 22.05
C TYR A 30 16.82 13.05 22.76
N SER A 31 17.49 11.91 22.99
CA SER A 31 18.81 11.97 23.59
C SER A 31 19.78 12.63 22.62
N ILE A 32 20.85 13.23 23.16
CA ILE A 32 21.92 13.84 22.35
C ILE A 32 22.52 12.79 21.40
N ASP A 33 22.66 11.54 21.86
CA ASP A 33 23.14 10.42 21.05
C ASP A 33 22.19 10.09 19.90
N ASP A 34 20.87 10.07 20.13
CA ASP A 34 19.88 9.84 19.08
C ASP A 34 19.95 10.91 17.98
N ILE A 35 20.09 12.19 18.39
CA ILE A 35 20.20 13.31 17.45
C ILE A 35 21.52 13.21 16.68
N ASN A 36 22.62 12.91 17.36
CA ASN A 36 23.93 12.74 16.74
C ASN A 36 23.95 11.60 15.72
N LEU A 37 23.29 10.48 16.01
CA LEU A 37 23.13 9.39 15.05
C LEU A 37 22.40 9.86 13.79
N LYS A 38 21.34 10.67 13.93
CA LYS A 38 20.61 11.25 12.79
C LYS A 38 21.43 12.28 12.02
N LEU A 39 22.19 13.14 12.71
CA LEU A 39 23.09 14.12 12.06
C LEU A 39 24.11 13.41 11.17
N VAL A 40 24.74 12.34 11.69
CA VAL A 40 25.69 11.54 10.92
C VAL A 40 25.01 10.80 9.76
N HIS A 41 23.86 10.16 10.02
CA HIS A 41 23.09 9.41 9.01
C HIS A 41 22.70 10.27 7.81
N PHE A 42 22.24 11.50 8.06
CA PHE A 42 21.83 12.45 7.03
C PHE A 42 22.94 13.41 6.59
N LYS A 43 24.19 13.19 7.03
CA LYS A 43 25.37 14.00 6.68
C LYS A 43 25.18 15.50 6.93
N ILE A 44 24.47 15.89 7.99
CA ILE A 44 24.15 17.29 8.32
C ILE A 44 25.38 17.93 8.98
N LYS A 45 25.97 18.93 8.34
CA LYS A 45 27.15 19.68 8.84
C LYS A 45 26.78 21.08 9.31
N LYS A 46 25.94 21.77 8.53
CA LYS A 46 25.33 23.07 8.84
C LYS A 46 23.91 22.87 9.35
N ILE A 47 23.61 23.40 10.53
CA ILE A 47 22.29 23.25 11.16
C ILE A 47 21.65 24.59 11.49
N ALA A 48 20.38 24.74 11.15
CA ALA A 48 19.53 25.83 11.60
C ALA A 48 18.61 25.33 12.73
N ILE A 49 18.36 26.16 13.74
CA ILE A 49 17.58 25.76 14.91
C ILE A 49 16.26 26.54 14.91
N LEU A 50 15.13 25.83 14.87
CA LEU A 50 13.79 26.41 14.91
C LEU A 50 13.19 26.27 16.32
N ILE A 51 12.81 27.40 16.92
CA ILE A 51 12.30 27.49 18.28
C ILE A 51 11.04 28.36 18.32
N ASP A 52 10.13 28.08 19.25
CA ASP A 52 8.93 28.90 19.53
C ASP A 52 8.97 29.59 20.90
N GLU A 53 9.97 29.26 21.70
CA GLU A 53 10.29 29.86 23.00
C GLU A 53 11.81 29.86 23.24
N ILE A 54 12.26 30.57 24.28
CA ILE A 54 13.68 30.61 24.65
C ILE A 54 14.07 29.27 25.30
N VAL A 55 15.04 28.59 24.68
CA VAL A 55 15.61 27.31 25.13
C VAL A 55 17.07 27.48 25.59
N GLU A 56 17.52 26.66 26.54
CA GLU A 56 18.90 26.73 27.04
C GLU A 56 19.93 26.27 26.00
N PHE A 57 20.87 27.15 25.64
CA PHE A 57 21.91 26.90 24.64
C PHE A 57 22.78 25.66 24.94
N ASN A 58 23.00 25.34 26.23
CA ASN A 58 23.83 24.21 26.64
C ASN A 58 23.31 22.86 26.11
N LEU A 59 22.01 22.76 25.78
CA LEU A 59 21.42 21.56 25.19
C LEU A 59 22.01 21.23 23.80
N PHE A 60 22.51 22.23 23.07
CA PHE A 60 22.99 22.07 21.70
C PHE A 60 24.51 21.85 21.59
N LYS A 61 25.28 22.21 22.63
CA LYS A 61 26.77 22.18 22.60
C LYS A 61 27.37 20.80 22.32
N ASN A 62 26.67 19.72 22.67
CA ASN A 62 27.16 18.35 22.53
C ASN A 62 26.71 17.66 21.23
N LEU A 63 26.08 18.40 20.31
CA LEU A 63 25.66 17.86 19.02
C LEU A 63 26.83 17.87 18.02
N LYS A 64 26.90 16.83 17.19
CA LYS A 64 27.95 16.59 16.18
C LYS A 64 27.61 17.31 14.86
N TYR A 65 27.64 18.64 14.88
CA TYR A 65 27.57 19.49 13.70
C TYR A 65 28.90 20.24 13.49
N GLU A 66 29.12 20.77 12.29
CA GLU A 66 30.26 21.65 12.00
C GLU A 66 29.92 23.12 12.33
N LYS A 67 28.67 23.56 12.07
CA LYS A 67 28.26 24.96 12.25
C LYS A 67 26.77 25.11 12.57
N ILE A 68 26.44 25.94 13.57
CA ILE A 68 25.10 26.50 13.74
C ILE A 68 24.97 27.73 12.83
N ILE A 69 23.99 27.70 11.93
CA ILE A 69 23.66 28.81 11.01
C ILE A 69 22.98 29.95 11.74
N GLY A 70 22.08 29.62 12.66
CA GLY A 70 21.36 30.59 13.48
C GLY A 70 20.16 29.98 14.19
N PHE A 71 19.52 30.82 15.00
CA PHE A 71 18.26 30.51 15.67
C PHE A 71 17.13 31.26 14.95
N PHE A 72 16.06 30.55 14.63
CA PHE A 72 14.94 31.07 13.86
C PHE A 72 13.62 30.82 14.57
N SER A 73 12.64 31.69 14.33
CA SER A 73 11.29 31.52 14.86
C SER A 73 10.21 32.05 13.91
N PHE A 74 9.02 31.44 14.02
CA PHE A 74 7.76 32.02 13.53
C PHE A 74 7.04 32.85 14.62
N ASN A 75 7.50 32.78 15.87
CA ASN A 75 6.93 33.54 16.99
C ASN A 75 7.58 34.92 17.07
N LEU A 76 6.83 35.98 16.73
CA LEU A 76 7.32 37.35 16.72
C LEU A 76 7.77 37.84 18.11
N ASP A 77 7.23 37.28 19.20
CA ASP A 77 7.53 37.73 20.56
C ASP A 77 8.98 37.47 21.00
N ILE A 78 9.65 36.49 20.38
CA ILE A 78 11.03 36.12 20.73
C ILE A 78 12.06 36.60 19.70
N ILE A 79 11.62 37.17 18.59
CA ILE A 79 12.52 37.70 17.56
C ILE A 79 13.30 38.89 18.13
N GLY A 80 14.59 38.95 17.81
CA GLY A 80 15.51 39.96 18.34
C GLY A 80 16.02 39.67 19.75
N THR A 81 15.49 38.65 20.44
CA THR A 81 16.08 38.17 21.69
C THR A 81 17.34 37.36 21.42
N LYS A 82 18.22 37.24 22.43
CA LYS A 82 19.50 36.53 22.30
C LYS A 82 19.51 35.18 23.00
N ILE A 83 20.15 34.20 22.37
CA ILE A 83 20.52 32.91 22.95
C ILE A 83 22.03 32.75 22.78
N ALA A 84 22.78 32.83 23.89
CA ALA A 84 24.23 33.04 23.86
C ALA A 84 24.59 34.24 22.97
N ASP A 85 25.42 34.02 21.94
CA ASP A 85 25.87 35.07 21.01
C ASP A 85 24.98 35.21 19.76
N PHE A 86 23.90 34.42 19.65
CA PHE A 86 23.00 34.45 18.51
C PHE A 86 21.74 35.28 18.80
N GLU A 87 21.37 36.16 17.87
CA GLU A 87 20.06 36.79 17.84
C GLU A 87 19.06 35.87 17.12
N ILE A 88 17.84 35.76 17.66
CA ILE A 88 16.76 34.98 17.04
C ILE A 88 16.17 35.76 15.87
N LEU A 89 16.19 35.17 14.68
CA LEU A 89 15.74 35.80 13.44
C LEU A 89 14.34 35.30 13.01
N PRO A 90 13.55 36.14 12.31
CA PRO A 90 12.34 35.68 11.63
C PRO A 90 12.67 34.70 10.50
N LEU A 91 11.78 33.73 10.29
CA LEU A 91 11.69 32.99 9.03
C LEU A 91 10.74 33.73 8.08
N LEU A 92 11.29 34.46 7.11
CA LEU A 92 10.53 35.26 6.15
C LEU A 92 10.42 34.57 4.80
N PRO A 93 9.33 34.77 4.02
CA PRO A 93 9.24 34.29 2.65
C PRO A 93 10.48 34.71 1.82
N ASN A 94 10.99 33.82 0.98
CA ASN A 94 12.17 34.02 0.13
C ASN A 94 13.50 34.19 0.89
N SER A 95 13.56 33.95 2.20
CA SER A 95 14.83 34.01 2.92
C SER A 95 15.73 32.83 2.54
N ASN A 96 16.93 33.13 2.04
CA ASN A 96 17.86 32.09 1.60
C ASN A 96 18.73 31.59 2.76
N ILE A 97 18.23 30.60 3.50
CA ILE A 97 18.96 29.99 4.61
C ILE A 97 19.78 28.80 4.09
N ASP A 98 21.09 29.01 3.99
CA ASP A 98 22.07 27.99 3.59
C ASP A 98 22.38 27.03 4.76
N THR A 99 21.59 25.97 4.86
CA THR A 99 21.71 24.91 5.87
C THR A 99 21.51 23.53 5.24
N ASP A 100 22.12 22.49 5.83
CA ASP A 100 21.89 21.10 5.42
C ASP A 100 20.62 20.54 6.08
N GLY A 101 20.30 21.03 7.28
CA GLY A 101 19.12 20.60 8.02
C GLY A 101 18.68 21.55 9.12
N TRP A 102 17.55 21.17 9.72
CA TRP A 102 16.82 21.90 10.74
C TRP A 102 16.66 21.05 11.98
N LEU A 103 17.02 21.60 13.14
CA LEU A 103 16.64 21.05 14.43
C LEU A 103 15.40 21.80 14.94
N VAL A 104 14.27 21.09 14.99
CA VAL A 104 12.98 21.63 15.40
C VAL A 104 12.80 21.38 16.90
N SER A 105 12.91 22.45 17.68
CA SER A 105 12.90 22.42 19.15
C SER A 105 11.79 23.31 19.70
N THR A 106 10.54 22.90 19.45
CA THR A 106 9.33 23.70 19.64
C THR A 106 8.24 22.85 20.27
N LYS A 107 7.48 23.44 21.20
CA LYS A 107 6.34 22.76 21.85
C LYS A 107 5.09 22.76 20.98
N ASN A 108 5.00 23.69 20.05
CA ASN A 108 3.90 23.78 19.12
C ASN A 108 4.05 22.77 17.98
N GLU A 109 3.18 21.76 17.99
CA GLU A 109 3.11 20.70 16.98
C GLU A 109 2.94 21.22 15.54
N LEU A 110 2.37 22.42 15.36
CA LEU A 110 2.18 23.05 14.05
C LEU A 110 3.45 23.66 13.46
N THR A 111 4.46 23.93 14.28
CA THR A 111 5.70 24.58 13.84
C THR A 111 6.46 23.71 12.82
N SER A 112 6.47 22.39 13.00
CA SER A 112 7.07 21.46 12.03
C SER A 112 6.37 21.53 10.67
N PHE A 113 5.04 21.59 10.66
CA PHE A 113 4.26 21.73 9.43
C PHE A 113 4.45 23.10 8.76
N ALA A 114 4.59 24.16 9.56
CA ALA A 114 4.92 25.50 9.06
C ALA A 114 6.32 25.52 8.41
N LEU A 115 7.31 24.85 9.00
CA LEU A 115 8.62 24.67 8.39
C LEU A 115 8.53 23.88 7.08
N ASN A 116 7.77 22.78 7.03
CA ASN A 116 7.59 22.02 5.79
C ASN A 116 7.01 22.89 4.67
N ARG A 117 6.01 23.73 5.00
CA ARG A 117 5.40 24.67 4.07
C ARG A 117 6.40 25.71 3.58
N TYR A 118 7.17 26.29 4.51
CA TYR A 118 8.22 27.25 4.19
C TYR A 118 9.25 26.64 3.23
N LEU A 119 9.75 25.43 3.50
CA LEU A 119 10.75 24.79 2.65
C LEU A 119 10.22 24.48 1.26
N LEU A 120 8.95 24.06 1.17
CA LEU A 120 8.27 23.82 -0.11
C LEU A 120 8.14 25.11 -0.94
N GLU A 121 7.67 26.21 -0.34
CA GLU A 121 7.50 27.49 -1.04
C GLU A 121 8.84 28.10 -1.51
N ASN A 122 9.95 27.74 -0.86
CA ASN A 122 11.28 28.22 -1.18
C ASN A 122 12.14 27.22 -1.99
N LYS A 123 11.57 26.08 -2.45
CA LYS A 123 12.29 25.03 -3.20
C LYS A 123 13.51 24.48 -2.44
N ARG A 124 13.33 24.21 -1.15
CA ARG A 124 14.33 23.70 -0.19
C ARG A 124 13.91 22.39 0.45
N GLU A 125 13.14 21.56 -0.27
CA GLU A 125 12.56 20.31 0.25
C GLU A 125 13.63 19.27 0.64
N ASN A 126 14.86 19.44 0.14
CA ASN A 126 16.02 18.61 0.43
C ASN A 126 16.68 18.90 1.79
N GLN A 127 16.36 20.02 2.45
CA GLN A 127 16.90 20.33 3.78
C GLN A 127 16.25 19.42 4.85
N ILE A 128 17.07 18.66 5.57
CA ILE A 128 16.61 17.58 6.46
C ILE A 128 15.98 18.14 7.74
N ILE A 129 14.84 17.61 8.17
CA ILE A 129 14.15 18.05 9.39
C ILE A 129 14.30 17.00 10.49
N LEU A 130 14.87 17.43 11.62
CA LEU A 130 15.04 16.62 12.82
C LEU A 130 14.21 17.18 13.97
N GLN A 131 13.34 16.36 14.54
CA GLN A 131 12.60 16.71 15.76
C GLN A 131 13.52 16.56 16.99
N HIS A 132 13.60 17.59 17.83
CA HIS A 132 14.29 17.55 19.11
C HIS A 132 13.35 17.09 20.24
N ILE A 133 12.10 17.54 20.20
CA ILE A 133 11.08 17.21 21.20
C ILE A 133 10.38 15.90 20.80
N LYS A 134 10.26 14.96 21.75
CA LYS A 134 9.44 13.77 21.59
C LYS A 134 7.99 14.15 21.79
N ASN A 135 7.17 13.85 20.77
CA ASN A 135 5.73 13.96 20.88
C ASN A 135 5.21 12.64 21.47
N PRO A 136 4.78 12.58 22.75
CA PRO A 136 4.33 11.33 23.37
C PRO A 136 3.08 10.74 22.69
N ASN A 137 2.36 11.56 21.94
CA ASN A 137 1.24 11.15 21.10
C ASN A 137 1.59 11.10 19.61
N GLY A 138 2.84 11.33 19.22
CA GLY A 138 3.26 11.37 17.84
C GLY A 138 3.30 9.97 17.20
N THR A 139 3.10 9.94 15.90
CA THR A 139 3.18 8.72 15.09
C THR A 139 4.50 8.69 14.33
N LYS A 140 5.21 7.55 14.41
CA LYS A 140 6.37 7.24 13.57
C LYS A 140 5.97 6.17 12.56
N TYR A 141 6.45 6.33 11.35
CA TYR A 141 6.22 5.38 10.27
C TYR A 141 7.53 4.93 9.65
N TYR A 142 7.54 3.67 9.22
CA TYR A 142 8.61 3.08 8.44
C TYR A 142 8.01 2.13 7.39
N SER A 143 8.54 2.21 6.17
CA SER A 143 8.33 1.23 5.11
C SER A 143 9.56 1.14 4.21
N TYR A 144 9.64 0.14 3.33
CA TYR A 144 10.65 0.06 2.27
C TYR A 144 10.03 -0.41 0.96
N ALA A 145 10.68 -0.05 -0.14
CA ALA A 145 10.46 -0.66 -1.44
C ALA A 145 11.77 -1.17 -2.01
N ASP A 146 11.71 -2.31 -2.67
CA ASP A 146 12.81 -2.84 -3.46
C ASP A 146 13.15 -1.81 -4.56
N PHE A 147 14.44 -1.61 -4.80
CA PHE A 147 14.94 -0.49 -5.60
C PHE A 147 15.99 -0.96 -6.59
N PHE A 148 15.73 -0.71 -7.87
CA PHE A 148 16.55 -1.13 -8.99
C PHE A 148 16.95 0.09 -9.83
N SER A 149 18.00 -0.03 -10.63
CA SER A 149 18.38 0.99 -11.61
C SER A 149 18.85 0.37 -12.93
N ASN A 150 19.00 1.22 -13.95
CA ASN A 150 19.43 0.88 -15.30
C ASN A 150 18.44 -0.04 -16.04
N ASP A 151 18.74 -1.34 -16.05
CA ASP A 151 18.01 -2.36 -16.81
C ASP A 151 16.60 -2.59 -16.29
N GLN A 152 16.33 -2.10 -15.08
CA GLN A 152 15.01 -1.97 -14.51
C GLN A 152 14.96 -0.66 -13.69
N LYS A 153 14.26 0.33 -14.23
CA LYS A 153 14.00 1.61 -13.59
C LYS A 153 12.92 1.47 -12.53
N THR A 154 13.14 2.00 -11.33
CA THR A 154 12.12 2.04 -10.27
C THR A 154 11.44 3.41 -10.23
N LEU A 155 10.12 3.42 -10.13
CA LEU A 155 9.30 4.60 -9.85
C LEU A 155 8.43 4.33 -8.60
N ILE A 156 8.59 5.15 -7.56
CA ILE A 156 7.82 5.04 -6.31
C ILE A 156 6.84 6.20 -6.23
N TYR A 157 5.56 5.91 -5.98
CA TYR A 157 4.45 6.86 -5.99
C TYR A 157 3.90 7.07 -4.58
N VAL A 158 4.38 8.10 -3.90
CA VAL A 158 4.04 8.36 -2.49
C VAL A 158 2.95 9.43 -2.39
N ASN A 159 1.79 9.07 -1.82
CA ASN A 159 0.61 9.94 -1.76
C ASN A 159 0.43 10.55 -0.36
N ASN A 160 0.27 11.88 -0.25
CA ASN A 160 -0.07 12.53 1.02
C ASN A 160 -1.59 12.71 1.17
N TYR A 161 -2.28 11.65 1.59
CA TYR A 161 -3.74 11.65 1.78
C TYR A 161 -4.22 12.13 3.16
N PHE A 162 -3.37 12.85 3.90
CA PHE A 162 -3.61 13.12 5.33
C PHE A 162 -4.71 14.15 5.57
N ARG A 163 -4.93 15.05 4.60
CA ARG A 163 -6.09 15.94 4.62
C ARG A 163 -7.38 15.13 4.57
N ARG A 164 -7.48 14.16 3.67
CA ARG A 164 -8.66 13.30 3.52
C ARG A 164 -8.90 12.38 4.71
N LEU A 165 -7.86 11.75 5.25
CA LEU A 165 -7.99 10.79 6.37
C LEU A 165 -8.09 11.45 7.75
N TYR A 166 -7.27 12.47 8.01
CA TYR A 166 -7.00 12.98 9.36
C TYR A 166 -7.31 14.47 9.54
N ALA A 167 -7.87 15.12 8.52
CA ALA A 167 -8.06 16.57 8.47
C ALA A 167 -6.77 17.34 8.77
N LEU A 168 -5.64 16.84 8.25
CA LEU A 168 -4.33 17.47 8.33
C LEU A 168 -3.96 18.05 6.96
N PRO A 169 -4.31 19.31 6.66
CA PRO A 169 -4.06 19.95 5.36
C PRO A 169 -2.62 20.47 5.24
N PHE A 170 -1.63 19.71 5.71
CA PHE A 170 -0.25 20.16 5.81
C PHE A 170 0.72 19.32 4.97
N PRO A 171 1.80 19.92 4.43
CA PRO A 171 2.83 19.17 3.74
C PRO A 171 3.52 18.18 4.67
N LEU A 172 3.86 17.01 4.14
CA LEU A 172 4.52 15.93 4.86
C LEU A 172 5.97 15.80 4.42
N ASP A 173 6.91 15.93 5.35
CA ASP A 173 8.31 15.57 5.14
C ASP A 173 8.48 14.04 5.20
N ILE A 174 9.16 13.49 4.20
CA ILE A 174 9.49 12.06 4.11
C ILE A 174 10.99 11.95 3.96
N ARG A 175 11.61 11.23 4.89
CA ARG A 175 13.02 10.89 4.87
C ARG A 175 13.22 9.60 4.11
N LEU A 176 14.25 9.60 3.28
CA LEU A 176 14.60 8.54 2.37
C LEU A 176 16.00 8.04 2.70
N THR A 177 16.17 6.72 2.82
CA THR A 177 17.49 6.07 2.96
C THR A 177 17.61 4.97 1.93
N LEU A 178 18.51 5.13 0.97
CA LEU A 178 18.81 4.12 -0.04
C LEU A 178 19.90 3.18 0.49
N ARG A 179 19.65 1.87 0.46
CA ARG A 179 20.58 0.84 0.92
C ARG A 179 20.76 -0.26 -0.11
N ASP A 180 21.98 -0.77 -0.23
CA ASP A 180 22.24 -2.00 -1.00
C ASP A 180 21.70 -3.24 -0.27
N CYS A 181 21.80 -4.41 -0.92
CA CYS A 181 21.33 -5.68 -0.35
C CYS A 181 22.06 -6.11 0.94
N GLU A 182 23.25 -5.58 1.20
CA GLU A 182 24.02 -5.83 2.43
C GLU A 182 23.71 -4.78 3.53
N GLY A 183 22.73 -3.91 3.29
CA GLY A 183 22.26 -2.91 4.25
C GLY A 183 23.15 -1.67 4.35
N LYS A 184 24.16 -1.52 3.48
CA LYS A 184 25.03 -0.34 3.47
C LYS A 184 24.25 0.86 2.92
N ILE A 185 24.34 1.98 3.64
CA ILE A 185 23.75 3.25 3.19
C ILE A 185 24.52 3.75 1.96
N VAL A 186 23.79 3.96 0.88
CA VAL A 186 24.30 4.57 -0.35
C VAL A 186 24.02 6.07 -0.34
N GLU A 187 22.77 6.45 -0.09
CA GLU A 187 22.31 7.84 -0.14
C GLU A 187 21.21 8.10 0.89
N THR A 188 21.16 9.31 1.43
CA THR A 188 20.11 9.76 2.34
C THR A 188 19.62 11.13 1.92
N ARG A 189 18.30 11.34 1.95
CA ARG A 189 17.70 12.65 1.60
C ARG A 189 16.31 12.80 2.19
N GLN A 190 15.69 13.94 1.93
CA GLN A 190 14.30 14.22 2.26
C GLN A 190 13.56 14.76 1.04
N VAL A 191 12.26 14.50 1.00
CA VAL A 191 11.31 15.17 0.11
C VAL A 191 10.14 15.69 0.95
N ILE A 192 9.46 16.71 0.47
CA ILE A 192 8.23 17.23 1.08
C ILE A 192 7.09 17.04 0.08
N ILE A 193 5.99 16.43 0.53
CA ILE A 193 4.81 16.16 -0.30
C ILE A 193 3.68 17.13 0.10
N PRO A 194 3.17 17.97 -0.80
CA PRO A 194 2.02 18.82 -0.52
C PRO A 194 0.77 17.99 -0.13
N PRO A 195 -0.22 18.57 0.56
CA PRO A 195 -1.48 17.89 0.89
C PRO A 195 -2.20 17.37 -0.36
N ASP A 196 -2.81 16.19 -0.25
CA ASP A 196 -3.55 15.47 -1.30
C ASP A 196 -2.77 15.17 -2.58
N SER A 197 -1.47 15.50 -2.62
CA SER A 197 -0.61 15.36 -3.79
C SER A 197 0.22 14.08 -3.72
N ILE A 198 0.82 13.72 -4.86
CA ILE A 198 1.72 12.59 -5.00
C ILE A 198 3.15 13.07 -5.29
N LYS A 199 4.13 12.38 -4.74
CA LYS A 199 5.54 12.53 -5.12
C LYS A 199 5.99 11.26 -5.82
N VAL A 200 6.52 11.43 -7.03
CA VAL A 200 7.19 10.35 -7.78
C VAL A 200 8.68 10.42 -7.45
N ILE A 201 9.23 9.31 -6.94
CA ILE A 201 10.67 9.15 -6.68
C ILE A 201 11.19 8.15 -7.70
N SER A 202 12.16 8.57 -8.51
CA SER A 202 12.75 7.74 -9.55
C SER A 202 14.13 7.22 -9.16
N SER A 203 14.51 6.04 -9.65
CA SER A 203 15.91 5.58 -9.62
C SER A 203 16.88 6.54 -10.29
N ASP A 204 16.41 7.31 -11.28
CA ASP A 204 17.22 8.28 -12.01
C ASP A 204 17.55 9.53 -11.16
N ASP A 205 16.81 9.73 -10.06
CA ASP A 205 17.07 10.82 -9.11
C ASP A 205 18.26 10.52 -8.19
N PHE A 206 18.86 9.33 -8.27
CA PHE A 206 19.98 8.89 -7.43
C PHE A 206 21.26 8.68 -8.25
N PRO A 207 22.45 8.94 -7.69
CA PRO A 207 23.73 8.75 -8.38
C PRO A 207 24.17 7.27 -8.38
N ILE A 208 23.32 6.37 -8.87
CA ILE A 208 23.51 4.92 -8.85
C ILE A 208 23.51 4.33 -10.27
N LYS A 209 24.20 3.20 -10.45
CA LYS A 209 24.22 2.42 -11.71
C LYS A 209 24.27 0.94 -11.37
N ASN A 210 23.49 0.12 -12.08
CA ASN A 210 23.36 -1.34 -11.92
C ASN A 210 23.10 -1.74 -10.46
N PHE A 211 22.29 -0.93 -9.81
CA PHE A 211 21.96 -1.04 -8.40
C PHE A 211 20.81 -2.01 -8.16
N VAL A 212 20.95 -2.80 -7.11
CA VAL A 212 19.90 -3.62 -6.50
C VAL A 212 19.97 -3.41 -5.00
N GLY A 213 18.84 -3.08 -4.40
CA GLY A 213 18.74 -2.81 -2.97
C GLY A 213 17.32 -2.39 -2.62
N TYR A 214 17.19 -1.44 -1.71
CA TYR A 214 15.90 -0.94 -1.27
C TYR A 214 15.96 0.51 -0.80
N LEU A 215 14.84 1.20 -0.95
CA LEU A 215 14.62 2.54 -0.44
C LEU A 215 13.75 2.47 0.81
N GLU A 216 14.27 2.93 1.94
CA GLU A 216 13.53 3.13 3.18
C GLU A 216 12.80 4.47 3.14
N LEU A 217 11.54 4.47 3.58
CA LEU A 217 10.70 5.66 3.70
C LEU A 217 10.27 5.83 5.16
N GLU A 218 10.58 6.99 5.74
CA GLU A 218 10.29 7.31 7.14
C GLU A 218 9.67 8.69 7.30
N PHE A 219 8.65 8.79 8.14
CA PHE A 219 8.13 10.10 8.60
C PHE A 219 7.80 10.06 10.09
N GLU A 220 7.73 11.25 10.68
CA GLU A 220 7.34 11.44 12.06
C GLU A 220 6.36 12.61 12.15
N ILE A 221 5.18 12.36 12.74
CA ILE A 221 4.14 13.36 12.89
C ILE A 221 3.83 13.53 14.37
N ALA A 222 3.70 14.79 14.79
CA ALA A 222 3.45 15.15 16.19
C ALA A 222 2.05 14.74 16.72
N LYS A 223 1.16 14.30 15.84
CA LYS A 223 -0.22 13.89 16.14
C LYS A 223 -0.40 12.37 16.06
N LYS A 224 -1.28 11.84 16.91
CA LYS A 224 -1.68 10.42 16.89
C LYS A 224 -2.55 10.13 15.68
N ILE A 225 -2.02 9.34 14.77
CA ILE A 225 -2.67 8.84 13.56
C ILE A 225 -2.27 7.38 13.34
N SER A 226 -2.90 6.68 12.39
CA SER A 226 -2.41 5.35 12.00
C SER A 226 -1.02 5.47 11.36
N PRO A 227 0.01 4.71 11.80
CA PRO A 227 1.33 4.68 11.20
C PRO A 227 1.27 3.98 9.85
N PHE A 228 0.73 4.66 8.85
CA PHE A 228 0.42 4.01 7.59
C PHE A 228 0.44 4.96 6.39
N LEU A 229 1.30 4.65 5.41
CA LEU A 229 1.43 5.35 4.14
C LEU A 229 1.46 4.36 2.99
N HIS A 230 0.38 4.28 2.22
CA HIS A 230 0.34 3.49 1.00
C HIS A 230 1.10 4.18 -0.12
N TYR A 231 1.91 3.42 -0.83
CA TYR A 231 2.56 3.86 -2.04
C TYR A 231 2.71 2.71 -3.03
N MET A 232 2.65 3.04 -4.31
CA MET A 232 2.84 2.06 -5.37
C MET A 232 4.28 2.13 -5.89
N VAL A 233 4.72 1.05 -6.52
CA VAL A 233 6.04 0.95 -7.11
C VAL A 233 5.90 0.35 -8.50
N ASP A 234 6.43 1.02 -9.52
CA ASP A 234 6.57 0.47 -10.85
C ASP A 234 8.03 0.12 -11.12
N TYR A 235 8.23 -1.03 -11.73
CA TYR A 235 9.51 -1.50 -12.23
C TYR A 235 9.45 -1.59 -13.75
N ILE A 236 10.23 -0.74 -14.42
CA ILE A 236 10.15 -0.54 -15.86
C ILE A 236 11.47 -0.98 -16.50
N SER A 237 11.44 -2.03 -17.31
CA SER A 237 12.57 -2.44 -18.13
C SER A 237 12.28 -2.21 -19.62
N PRO A 238 13.27 -2.36 -20.52
CA PRO A 238 13.02 -2.29 -21.96
C PRO A 238 11.96 -3.30 -22.43
N ASP A 239 11.95 -4.50 -21.83
CA ASP A 239 11.08 -5.61 -22.21
C ASP A 239 9.76 -5.65 -21.41
N PHE A 240 9.76 -5.16 -20.16
CA PHE A 240 8.66 -5.41 -19.21
C PHE A 240 8.24 -4.18 -18.43
N ILE A 241 7.01 -4.23 -17.91
CA ILE A 241 6.58 -3.43 -16.77
C ILE A 241 5.99 -4.37 -15.72
N SER A 242 6.26 -4.10 -14.45
CA SER A 242 5.61 -4.77 -13.34
C SER A 242 5.33 -3.75 -12.23
N SER A 243 4.31 -4.01 -11.43
CA SER A 243 3.87 -3.11 -10.38
C SER A 243 3.74 -3.85 -9.08
N ASN A 244 4.13 -3.18 -8.01
CA ASN A 244 3.90 -3.65 -6.66
C ASN A 244 3.36 -2.50 -5.81
N HIS A 245 3.04 -2.81 -4.56
CA HIS A 245 2.62 -1.79 -3.60
C HIS A 245 3.16 -2.05 -2.23
N GLN A 246 3.50 -0.99 -1.54
CA GLN A 246 4.02 -1.08 -0.19
C GLN A 246 3.14 -0.30 0.77
N SER A 247 3.08 -0.82 1.99
CA SER A 247 2.30 -0.23 3.07
C SER A 247 3.03 -0.52 4.39
N GLY A 248 2.58 0.09 5.49
CA GLY A 248 3.32 0.05 6.76
C GLY A 248 3.78 -1.35 7.16
N LEU A 249 5.06 -1.45 7.55
CA LEU A 249 5.70 -2.74 7.75
C LEU A 249 5.53 -3.24 9.17
N GLY A 250 4.47 -4.01 9.37
CA GLY A 250 4.38 -4.91 10.51
C GLY A 250 5.18 -6.20 10.28
N LEU A 251 5.73 -6.75 11.35
CA LEU A 251 6.19 -8.13 11.36
C LEU A 251 4.98 -9.07 11.46
N HIS A 252 4.95 -10.09 10.62
CA HIS A 252 4.00 -11.20 10.79
C HIS A 252 4.47 -12.11 11.91
N PRO A 253 3.57 -12.72 12.70
CA PRO A 253 3.95 -13.59 13.80
C PRO A 253 4.86 -14.75 13.38
N ALA A 254 5.64 -15.25 14.33
CA ALA A 254 6.44 -16.46 14.14
C ALA A 254 5.60 -17.63 13.59
N ASN A 255 6.20 -18.43 12.73
CA ASN A 255 5.60 -19.56 12.02
C ASN A 255 4.47 -19.22 11.06
N SER A 256 4.27 -17.93 10.74
CA SER A 256 3.41 -17.55 9.61
C SER A 256 3.93 -18.20 8.33
N LEU A 257 3.01 -18.76 7.55
CA LEU A 257 3.27 -19.37 6.26
C LEU A 257 2.84 -18.39 5.16
N PHE A 258 3.72 -18.12 4.20
CA PHE A 258 3.46 -17.21 3.08
C PHE A 258 3.35 -18.01 1.78
N THR A 259 2.18 -18.12 1.15
CA THR A 259 1.86 -19.20 0.18
C THR A 259 1.71 -18.77 -1.28
N ARG A 260 1.97 -17.51 -1.65
CA ARG A 260 1.69 -16.96 -2.99
C ARG A 260 2.82 -17.13 -4.03
N GLY A 261 3.87 -17.90 -3.72
CA GLY A 261 5.03 -18.08 -4.61
C GLY A 261 4.80 -19.16 -5.67
N TYR A 262 4.01 -18.90 -6.70
CA TYR A 262 3.83 -19.86 -7.80
C TYR A 262 5.09 -19.94 -8.66
N ILE A 263 5.49 -21.15 -9.06
CA ILE A 263 6.71 -21.34 -9.83
C ILE A 263 6.34 -21.72 -11.27
N PRO A 264 6.73 -20.93 -12.28
CA PRO A 264 6.48 -21.30 -13.67
C PRO A 264 7.22 -22.60 -14.03
N THR A 265 6.53 -23.57 -14.64
CA THR A 265 7.16 -24.85 -15.06
C THR A 265 8.10 -24.66 -16.24
N ARG A 266 7.81 -23.69 -17.12
CA ARG A 266 8.67 -23.30 -18.26
C ARG A 266 10.14 -23.09 -17.87
N GLU A 267 11.07 -23.70 -18.58
CA GLU A 267 12.51 -23.61 -18.30
C GLU A 267 13.09 -22.20 -18.39
N ASP A 268 12.54 -21.37 -19.29
CA ASP A 268 13.01 -20.01 -19.58
C ASP A 268 12.52 -18.98 -18.57
N VAL A 269 11.68 -19.38 -17.61
CA VAL A 269 11.10 -18.49 -16.59
C VAL A 269 11.40 -19.00 -15.19
N SER A 270 11.64 -18.09 -14.25
CA SER A 270 11.86 -18.43 -12.84
C SER A 270 11.11 -17.50 -11.89
N LEU A 271 11.00 -17.96 -10.64
CA LEU A 271 10.51 -17.20 -9.50
C LEU A 271 11.69 -16.84 -8.60
N ILE A 272 11.86 -15.55 -8.33
CA ILE A 272 12.76 -15.02 -7.31
C ILE A 272 11.96 -14.65 -6.06
N VAL A 273 12.39 -15.15 -4.91
CA VAL A 273 11.86 -14.72 -3.60
C VAL A 273 12.79 -13.70 -3.00
N CYS A 274 12.24 -12.54 -2.63
CA CYS A 274 12.93 -11.48 -1.91
C CYS A 274 12.54 -11.48 -0.44
N LEU A 275 13.53 -11.50 0.44
CA LEU A 275 13.38 -11.47 1.89
C LEU A 275 14.11 -10.27 2.48
N PHE A 276 13.48 -9.59 3.43
CA PHE A 276 14.06 -8.43 4.13
C PHE A 276 14.00 -8.62 5.65
N GLN A 277 15.06 -8.18 6.33
CA GLN A 277 15.19 -8.23 7.78
C GLN A 277 15.77 -6.89 8.28
N ARG A 278 15.08 -6.19 9.20
CA ARG A 278 15.60 -4.98 9.88
C ARG A 278 15.77 -5.10 11.40
N ASP A 279 14.89 -5.87 12.03
CA ASP A 279 14.64 -5.83 13.49
C ASP A 279 15.58 -6.70 14.36
N TYR A 280 16.34 -7.65 13.79
CA TYR A 280 17.10 -8.62 14.57
C TYR A 280 18.59 -8.38 14.40
N LYS A 281 19.29 -8.16 15.52
CA LYS A 281 20.76 -8.02 15.54
C LYS A 281 21.47 -9.29 15.09
N ASN A 282 20.94 -10.45 15.47
CA ASN A 282 21.49 -11.74 15.11
C ASN A 282 20.90 -12.22 13.77
N PRO A 283 21.69 -12.88 12.91
CA PRO A 283 21.18 -13.41 11.65
C PRO A 283 20.02 -14.38 11.86
N ILE A 284 19.00 -14.29 11.02
CA ILE A 284 17.84 -15.18 11.06
C ILE A 284 17.90 -16.22 9.94
N LYS A 285 17.31 -17.39 10.20
CA LYS A 285 17.13 -18.47 9.23
C LYS A 285 15.67 -18.56 8.81
N VAL A 286 15.45 -18.58 7.50
CA VAL A 286 14.13 -18.67 6.88
C VAL A 286 14.07 -19.96 6.06
N MET A 287 12.94 -20.64 6.07
CA MET A 287 12.68 -21.88 5.33
C MET A 287 11.86 -21.59 4.07
N ALA A 288 12.28 -22.19 2.96
CA ALA A 288 11.46 -22.42 1.77
C ALA A 288 10.84 -23.82 1.83
N ILE A 289 9.54 -23.93 1.57
CA ILE A 289 8.80 -25.18 1.50
C ILE A 289 8.23 -25.28 0.08
N LEU A 290 8.86 -26.09 -0.77
CA LEU A 290 8.42 -26.36 -2.13
C LEU A 290 7.37 -27.48 -2.10
N ASN A 291 6.20 -27.22 -2.66
CA ASN A 291 5.12 -28.19 -2.81
C ASN A 291 4.82 -28.38 -4.30
N TYR A 292 4.64 -29.62 -4.73
CA TYR A 292 4.35 -29.98 -6.12
C TYR A 292 3.70 -31.36 -6.20
N SER A 293 3.19 -31.72 -7.37
CA SER A 293 2.71 -33.06 -7.65
C SER A 293 3.57 -33.76 -8.69
N LYS A 294 3.87 -35.04 -8.48
CA LYS A 294 4.55 -35.91 -9.46
C LYS A 294 3.86 -37.27 -9.47
N ASP A 295 3.51 -37.77 -10.65
CA ASP A 295 2.83 -39.07 -10.82
C ASP A 295 1.55 -39.24 -9.99
N GLY A 296 0.82 -38.14 -9.76
CA GLY A 296 -0.41 -38.12 -8.95
C GLY A 296 -0.18 -38.01 -7.44
N GLU A 297 1.06 -38.07 -6.96
CA GLU A 297 1.41 -37.91 -5.54
C GLU A 297 1.77 -36.46 -5.21
N LYS A 298 1.34 -35.98 -4.04
CA LYS A 298 1.72 -34.67 -3.50
C LYS A 298 3.03 -34.79 -2.72
N ILE A 299 4.01 -33.98 -3.08
CA ILE A 299 5.35 -34.00 -2.49
C ILE A 299 5.65 -32.61 -1.92
N SER A 300 6.28 -32.61 -0.73
CA SER A 300 6.79 -31.41 -0.06
C SER A 300 8.29 -31.56 0.22
N ARG A 301 9.07 -30.52 -0.06
CA ARG A 301 10.52 -30.44 0.18
C ARG A 301 10.87 -29.14 0.86
N GLU A 302 11.73 -29.20 1.86
CA GLU A 302 12.15 -28.02 2.62
C GLU A 302 13.64 -27.70 2.39
N LYS A 303 13.96 -26.42 2.26
CA LYS A 303 15.34 -25.92 2.25
C LYS A 303 15.47 -24.61 3.03
N GLU A 304 16.64 -24.40 3.62
CA GLU A 304 16.99 -23.13 4.26
C GLU A 304 17.42 -22.10 3.19
N PHE A 305 16.90 -20.89 3.28
CA PHE A 305 17.50 -19.73 2.61
C PHE A 305 18.85 -19.39 3.26
N LYS A 306 19.68 -18.60 2.56
CA LYS A 306 20.89 -18.02 3.17
C LYS A 306 20.51 -17.19 4.42
N PRO A 307 21.33 -17.22 5.49
CA PRO A 307 21.07 -16.41 6.68
C PRO A 307 20.95 -14.91 6.37
N LEU A 308 19.90 -14.27 6.89
CA LEU A 308 19.65 -12.83 6.72
C LEU A 308 20.15 -12.07 7.95
N LYS A 309 21.13 -11.17 7.77
CA LYS A 309 21.61 -10.28 8.83
C LYS A 309 20.73 -9.03 8.94
N GLN A 310 20.98 -8.22 9.97
CA GLN A 310 20.26 -6.96 10.16
C GLN A 310 20.45 -6.02 8.97
N ASN A 311 19.33 -5.50 8.45
CA ASN A 311 19.24 -4.64 7.27
C ASN A 311 19.61 -5.32 5.94
N HIS A 312 19.67 -6.65 5.89
CA HIS A 312 19.94 -7.34 4.63
C HIS A 312 18.67 -7.60 3.84
N MET A 313 18.82 -7.58 2.51
CA MET A 313 17.83 -8.02 1.55
C MET A 313 18.40 -9.17 0.72
N LEU A 314 17.69 -10.29 0.64
CA LEU A 314 18.10 -11.48 -0.11
C LEU A 314 17.16 -11.73 -1.28
N TYR A 315 17.70 -11.81 -2.49
CA TYR A 315 17.02 -12.33 -3.67
C TYR A 315 17.50 -13.76 -3.94
N GLN A 316 16.59 -14.73 -3.94
CA GLN A 316 16.90 -16.13 -4.18
C GLN A 316 16.02 -16.70 -5.29
N ASP A 317 16.64 -17.19 -6.36
CA ASP A 317 15.97 -18.00 -7.37
C ASP A 317 15.58 -19.35 -6.77
N ILE A 318 14.29 -19.71 -6.88
CA ILE A 318 13.74 -20.92 -6.29
C ILE A 318 14.11 -22.18 -7.08
N LYS A 319 14.23 -22.09 -8.41
CA LYS A 319 14.70 -23.22 -9.22
C LYS A 319 16.18 -23.50 -8.95
N GLU A 320 16.97 -22.47 -8.68
CA GLU A 320 18.36 -22.66 -8.21
C GLU A 320 18.42 -23.24 -6.80
N LEU A 321 17.57 -22.76 -5.88
CA LEU A 321 17.53 -23.27 -4.51
C LEU A 321 17.19 -24.77 -4.48
N PHE A 322 16.27 -25.22 -5.35
CA PHE A 322 15.86 -26.62 -5.51
C PHE A 322 16.37 -27.25 -6.82
N SER A 323 17.65 -27.03 -7.15
CA SER A 323 18.27 -27.47 -8.40
C SER A 323 18.22 -28.98 -8.66
N GLU A 324 18.00 -29.79 -7.63
CA GLU A 324 17.82 -31.25 -7.73
C GLU A 324 16.47 -31.67 -8.31
N ILE A 325 15.50 -30.74 -8.40
CA ILE A 325 14.16 -31.02 -8.92
C ILE A 325 14.09 -30.64 -10.39
N ASN A 326 13.68 -31.58 -11.25
CA ASN A 326 13.35 -31.29 -12.63
C ASN A 326 11.94 -30.66 -12.72
N PHE A 327 11.87 -29.33 -12.85
CA PHE A 327 10.61 -28.58 -12.90
C PHE A 327 9.74 -28.88 -14.15
N ASN A 328 10.27 -29.59 -15.15
CA ASN A 328 9.50 -30.02 -16.32
C ASN A 328 8.72 -31.32 -16.09
N GLU A 329 9.07 -32.09 -15.06
CA GLU A 329 8.44 -33.38 -14.74
C GLU A 329 7.45 -33.28 -13.57
N ILE A 330 7.23 -32.07 -13.06
CA ILE A 330 6.34 -31.83 -11.92
C ILE A 330 5.18 -30.94 -12.33
N ASN A 331 4.09 -31.07 -11.59
CA ASN A 331 2.88 -30.30 -11.81
C ASN A 331 2.65 -29.31 -10.67
N SER A 332 2.13 -28.14 -11.04
CA SER A 332 1.58 -27.15 -10.12
C SER A 332 2.51 -26.71 -8.97
N PRO A 333 3.82 -26.46 -9.22
CA PRO A 333 4.75 -26.15 -8.14
C PRO A 333 4.51 -24.77 -7.53
N TYR A 334 4.56 -24.69 -6.21
CA TYR A 334 4.56 -23.43 -5.47
C TYR A 334 5.50 -23.50 -4.26
N VAL A 335 6.06 -22.37 -3.87
CA VAL A 335 6.88 -22.22 -2.67
C VAL A 335 6.09 -21.48 -1.60
N ALA A 336 6.20 -21.99 -0.38
CA ALA A 336 5.81 -21.28 0.82
C ALA A 336 7.04 -20.86 1.64
N VAL A 337 6.99 -19.68 2.23
CA VAL A 337 8.06 -19.17 3.10
C VAL A 337 7.62 -19.23 4.56
N LYS A 338 8.50 -19.68 5.45
CA LYS A 338 8.25 -19.80 6.89
C LYS A 338 9.47 -19.39 7.71
N SER A 339 9.25 -18.73 8.84
CA SER A 339 10.31 -18.39 9.81
C SER A 339 9.87 -18.74 11.23
N LYS A 340 10.81 -19.16 12.09
CA LYS A 340 10.57 -19.37 13.52
C LYS A 340 10.49 -18.05 14.30
N LEU A 341 10.91 -16.94 13.69
CA LEU A 341 10.81 -15.60 14.23
C LEU A 341 9.79 -14.79 13.41
N PRO A 342 9.20 -13.73 13.98
CA PRO A 342 8.41 -12.80 13.20
C PRO A 342 9.18 -12.28 11.97
N LEU A 343 8.49 -12.10 10.84
CA LEU A 343 9.13 -11.77 9.55
C LEU A 343 8.30 -10.75 8.79
N HIS A 344 8.96 -9.86 8.03
CA HIS A 344 8.28 -9.09 7.00
C HIS A 344 7.71 -9.99 5.90
N ARG A 345 6.73 -9.49 5.14
CA ARG A 345 6.18 -10.24 4.00
C ARG A 345 7.27 -10.40 2.93
N PRO A 346 7.51 -11.61 2.42
CA PRO A 346 8.34 -11.80 1.23
C PRO A 346 7.72 -11.14 0.00
N ASN A 347 8.58 -10.74 -0.94
CA ASN A 347 8.17 -10.31 -2.27
C ASN A 347 8.52 -11.41 -3.27
N TYR A 348 7.69 -11.56 -4.29
CA TYR A 348 7.85 -12.52 -5.38
C TYR A 348 8.11 -11.73 -6.66
N TYR A 349 9.08 -12.18 -7.45
CA TYR A 349 9.43 -11.59 -8.73
C TYR A 349 9.54 -12.66 -9.79
N TYR A 350 8.90 -12.42 -10.93
CA TYR A 350 8.91 -13.36 -12.05
C TYR A 350 9.84 -12.83 -13.14
N VAL A 351 10.81 -13.65 -13.53
CA VAL A 351 11.89 -13.29 -14.45
C VAL A 351 11.94 -14.24 -15.63
N LYS A 352 12.32 -13.73 -16.81
CA LYS A 352 12.70 -14.55 -17.95
C LYS A 352 14.22 -14.55 -18.13
N LYS A 353 14.79 -15.74 -18.26
CA LYS A 353 16.23 -15.93 -18.53
C LYS A 353 16.61 -15.21 -19.82
N GLY A 354 17.72 -14.47 -19.77
CA GLY A 354 18.24 -13.70 -20.91
C GLY A 354 17.46 -12.41 -21.22
N LYS A 355 16.42 -12.06 -20.46
CA LYS A 355 15.71 -10.78 -20.56
C LYS A 355 15.98 -9.92 -19.33
N LYS A 356 15.79 -8.60 -19.48
CA LYS A 356 16.07 -7.63 -18.42
C LYS A 356 14.80 -7.31 -17.61
N GLY A 357 14.96 -7.29 -16.29
CA GLY A 357 13.90 -6.96 -15.34
C GLY A 357 12.88 -8.07 -15.10
N TYR A 358 11.85 -7.72 -14.33
CA TYR A 358 10.77 -8.61 -13.90
C TYR A 358 9.49 -8.29 -14.67
N PHE A 359 8.85 -9.32 -15.22
CA PHE A 359 7.58 -9.15 -15.93
C PHE A 359 6.38 -9.15 -15.00
N ASP A 360 6.52 -9.67 -13.79
CA ASP A 360 5.50 -9.59 -12.76
C ASP A 360 6.11 -9.57 -11.37
N THR A 361 5.37 -9.04 -10.41
CA THR A 361 5.76 -9.01 -9.00
C THR A 361 4.53 -9.08 -8.10
N SER A 362 4.67 -9.64 -6.91
CA SER A 362 3.60 -9.64 -5.91
C SER A 362 4.15 -9.72 -4.49
N HIS A 363 3.40 -9.20 -3.53
CA HIS A 363 3.67 -9.42 -2.12
C HIS A 363 2.97 -10.67 -1.59
N ALA A 364 3.64 -11.36 -0.67
CA ALA A 364 3.06 -12.50 0.01
C ALA A 364 1.85 -12.10 0.89
N GLY A 365 0.76 -12.86 0.77
CA GLY A 365 -0.27 -12.94 1.80
C GLY A 365 0.11 -13.99 2.85
N PRO A 366 -0.20 -13.77 4.14
CA PRO A 366 -0.13 -14.84 5.14
C PRO A 366 -1.21 -15.89 4.86
N ASP A 367 -0.94 -17.15 5.21
CA ASP A 367 -1.90 -18.26 5.08
C ASP A 367 -3.20 -17.92 5.82
N LEU A 368 -4.28 -17.81 5.05
CA LEU A 368 -5.61 -17.46 5.57
C LEU A 368 -6.04 -18.36 6.73
N ARG A 369 -5.69 -19.66 6.73
CA ARG A 369 -6.07 -20.61 7.80
C ARG A 369 -5.48 -20.23 9.14
N HIS A 370 -4.27 -19.69 9.14
CA HIS A 370 -3.62 -19.17 10.35
C HIS A 370 -4.18 -17.81 10.74
N GLN A 371 -4.45 -16.94 9.75
CA GLN A 371 -5.06 -15.64 10.00
C GLN A 371 -6.44 -15.76 10.64
N VAL A 372 -7.31 -16.64 10.13
CA VAL A 372 -8.68 -16.79 10.67
C VAL A 372 -8.72 -17.41 12.06
N LYS A 373 -7.71 -18.19 12.50
CA LYS A 373 -7.69 -18.75 13.86
C LYS A 373 -7.81 -17.68 14.95
N GLY A 374 -7.21 -16.50 14.75
CA GLY A 374 -7.29 -15.38 15.69
C GLY A 374 -8.63 -14.62 15.65
N PHE A 375 -9.31 -14.58 14.49
CA PHE A 375 -10.51 -13.75 14.28
C PHE A 375 -11.83 -14.54 14.32
N TYR A 376 -11.80 -15.83 13.99
CA TYR A 376 -12.98 -16.70 13.83
C TYR A 376 -13.12 -17.77 14.91
N ARG A 377 -12.59 -17.56 16.13
CA ARG A 377 -12.58 -18.58 17.20
C ARG A 377 -12.06 -19.95 16.71
N GLY A 378 -11.20 -19.97 15.68
CA GLY A 378 -10.69 -21.20 15.06
C GLY A 378 -11.54 -21.82 13.94
N THR A 379 -12.68 -21.26 13.52
CA THR A 379 -13.50 -21.86 12.43
C THR A 379 -12.93 -21.56 11.04
N MET A 380 -12.99 -22.56 10.15
CA MET A 380 -12.49 -22.49 8.77
C MET A 380 -13.60 -22.40 7.70
N VAL A 381 -14.86 -22.55 8.11
CA VAL A 381 -16.06 -22.53 7.25
C VAL A 381 -17.14 -21.63 7.83
N ILE A 382 -18.04 -21.15 6.97
CA ILE A 382 -19.26 -20.45 7.39
C ILE A 382 -20.15 -21.46 8.14
N ASN A 383 -20.64 -21.08 9.32
CA ASN A 383 -21.49 -21.95 10.12
C ASN A 383 -22.94 -21.97 9.61
N GLU A 384 -23.70 -23.00 9.99
CA GLU A 384 -25.09 -23.17 9.54
C GLU A 384 -26.01 -22.00 9.94
N GLU A 385 -25.79 -21.39 11.10
CA GLU A 385 -26.60 -20.24 11.54
C GLU A 385 -26.43 -19.03 10.59
N GLU A 386 -25.19 -18.71 10.25
CA GLU A 386 -24.86 -17.61 9.33
C GLU A 386 -25.33 -17.93 7.90
N LYS A 387 -25.14 -19.17 7.44
CA LYS A 387 -25.63 -19.64 6.15
C LYS A 387 -27.15 -19.48 6.03
N ASN A 388 -27.90 -19.93 7.04
CA ASN A 388 -29.36 -19.78 7.11
C ASN A 388 -29.79 -18.31 7.12
N LYS A 389 -29.05 -17.42 7.80
CA LYS A 389 -29.31 -15.97 7.76
C LYS A 389 -29.11 -15.41 6.35
N LEU A 390 -27.99 -15.73 5.70
CA LEU A 390 -27.70 -15.25 4.35
C LEU A 390 -28.77 -15.71 3.35
N HIS A 391 -29.16 -16.99 3.41
CA HIS A 391 -30.23 -17.55 2.58
C HIS A 391 -31.59 -16.89 2.83
N LYS A 392 -31.95 -16.64 4.11
CA LYS A 392 -33.19 -15.94 4.47
C LYS A 392 -33.30 -14.55 3.82
N TYR A 393 -32.17 -13.87 3.60
CA TYR A 393 -32.12 -12.56 2.96
C TYR A 393 -31.66 -12.59 1.50
N ASP A 394 -31.69 -13.76 0.86
CA ASP A 394 -31.25 -14.01 -0.51
C ASP A 394 -29.88 -13.40 -0.83
N CYS A 395 -28.95 -13.60 0.11
CA CYS A 395 -27.56 -13.20 -0.01
C CYS A 395 -26.69 -14.42 -0.32
N VAL A 396 -25.71 -14.25 -1.21
CA VAL A 396 -24.67 -15.25 -1.44
C VAL A 396 -23.69 -15.31 -0.29
N GLU A 397 -23.14 -16.49 -0.07
CA GLU A 397 -22.28 -16.80 1.06
C GLU A 397 -20.83 -16.40 0.83
N MET A 398 -20.37 -16.51 -0.42
CA MET A 398 -19.02 -16.19 -0.84
C MET A 398 -19.00 -15.84 -2.32
N ASP A 399 -18.23 -14.83 -2.71
CA ASP A 399 -17.94 -14.50 -4.11
C ASP A 399 -16.46 -14.15 -4.26
N LEU A 400 -15.75 -14.85 -5.15
CA LEU A 400 -14.43 -14.45 -5.64
C LEU A 400 -14.62 -13.83 -7.03
N LYS A 401 -14.48 -12.51 -7.11
CA LYS A 401 -14.79 -11.77 -8.33
C LYS A 401 -13.56 -11.55 -9.21
N HIS A 402 -13.73 -11.68 -10.51
CA HIS A 402 -12.73 -11.32 -11.53
C HIS A 402 -13.39 -10.62 -12.72
N TYR A 403 -12.59 -10.06 -13.63
CA TYR A 403 -13.07 -9.13 -14.67
C TYR A 403 -12.58 -9.57 -16.04
N ILE A 404 -13.42 -9.35 -17.05
CA ILE A 404 -13.13 -9.64 -18.46
C ILE A 404 -13.24 -8.33 -19.23
N LEU A 405 -12.11 -7.91 -19.81
CA LEU A 405 -11.99 -6.64 -20.51
C LEU A 405 -12.57 -6.73 -21.93
N PRO A 406 -12.94 -5.59 -22.54
CA PRO A 406 -13.39 -5.54 -23.92
C PRO A 406 -12.41 -6.23 -24.88
N GLU A 407 -12.92 -6.96 -25.87
CA GLU A 407 -12.09 -7.74 -26.79
C GLU A 407 -11.12 -6.88 -27.62
N GLU A 408 -11.51 -5.63 -27.89
CA GLU A 408 -10.68 -4.62 -28.55
C GLU A 408 -9.39 -4.27 -27.80
N GLU A 409 -9.35 -4.44 -26.48
CA GLU A 409 -8.14 -4.25 -25.68
C GLU A 409 -7.19 -5.45 -25.77
N ARG A 410 -7.66 -6.58 -26.32
CA ARG A 410 -6.85 -7.79 -26.56
C ARG A 410 -6.13 -8.29 -25.30
N ILE A 411 -6.73 -8.08 -24.12
CA ILE A 411 -6.22 -8.57 -22.83
C ILE A 411 -7.02 -9.81 -22.42
N GLU A 412 -6.32 -10.92 -22.24
CA GLU A 412 -6.86 -12.17 -21.71
C GLU A 412 -6.94 -12.11 -20.18
N SER A 413 -8.02 -12.66 -19.62
CA SER A 413 -8.29 -12.71 -18.18
C SER A 413 -8.12 -14.13 -17.66
N ILE A 414 -7.17 -14.29 -16.74
CA ILE A 414 -6.75 -15.57 -16.17
C ILE A 414 -6.87 -15.45 -14.66
N ILE A 415 -7.35 -16.50 -13.99
CA ILE A 415 -7.30 -16.55 -12.53
C ILE A 415 -6.39 -17.71 -12.11
N ALA A 416 -5.48 -17.45 -11.17
CA ALA A 416 -4.80 -18.52 -10.46
C ALA A 416 -5.51 -18.81 -9.14
N LEU A 417 -5.93 -20.06 -8.97
CA LEU A 417 -6.54 -20.57 -7.75
C LEU A 417 -5.51 -21.44 -7.03
N GLY A 418 -5.45 -21.33 -5.70
CA GLY A 418 -4.52 -22.12 -4.92
C GLY A 418 -4.98 -22.35 -3.49
N ASP A 419 -4.04 -22.79 -2.67
CA ASP A 419 -4.31 -23.24 -1.29
C ASP A 419 -4.43 -22.07 -0.30
N ASP A 420 -4.45 -20.83 -0.80
CA ASP A 420 -4.72 -19.61 -0.03
C ASP A 420 -6.23 -19.49 0.23
N THR A 421 -6.80 -20.47 0.93
CA THR A 421 -8.20 -20.57 1.29
C THR A 421 -8.34 -21.08 2.71
N THR A 422 -9.38 -20.66 3.41
CA THR A 422 -9.69 -21.23 4.73
C THR A 422 -10.16 -22.68 4.63
N MET A 423 -10.62 -23.12 3.45
CA MET A 423 -10.96 -24.51 3.18
C MET A 423 -10.89 -24.79 1.67
N ASP A 424 -10.38 -25.96 1.30
CA ASP A 424 -10.38 -26.41 -0.09
C ASP A 424 -11.81 -26.50 -0.63
N ILE A 425 -12.05 -25.85 -1.75
CA ILE A 425 -13.30 -25.88 -2.51
C ILE A 425 -12.96 -26.22 -3.95
N LYS A 426 -13.62 -27.21 -4.55
CA LYS A 426 -13.33 -27.64 -5.94
C LYS A 426 -14.45 -27.34 -6.91
N ASN A 427 -15.68 -27.23 -6.43
CA ASN A 427 -16.86 -27.04 -7.27
C ASN A 427 -17.31 -25.59 -7.21
N PHE A 428 -17.41 -24.96 -8.36
CA PHE A 428 -17.88 -23.58 -8.47
C PHE A 428 -19.00 -23.44 -9.49
N THR A 429 -19.97 -22.59 -9.14
CA THR A 429 -20.85 -21.93 -10.10
C THR A 429 -20.16 -20.64 -10.54
N LEU A 430 -19.90 -20.53 -11.84
CA LEU A 430 -19.33 -19.35 -12.49
C LEU A 430 -20.45 -18.53 -13.11
N GLU A 431 -20.73 -17.36 -12.55
CA GLU A 431 -21.77 -16.46 -13.05
C GLU A 431 -21.16 -15.25 -13.76
N PHE A 432 -21.58 -15.01 -15.01
CA PHE A 432 -21.04 -13.98 -15.87
C PHE A 432 -22.03 -12.82 -16.02
N TYR A 433 -21.67 -11.67 -15.43
CA TYR A 433 -22.45 -10.43 -15.49
C TYR A 433 -21.85 -9.49 -16.53
N ASP A 434 -22.67 -8.99 -17.46
CA ASP A 434 -22.22 -8.01 -18.44
C ASP A 434 -21.84 -6.65 -17.78
N ALA A 435 -21.36 -5.70 -18.57
CA ALA A 435 -21.02 -4.36 -18.08
C ALA A 435 -22.20 -3.64 -17.40
N ASN A 436 -23.44 -3.94 -17.79
CA ASN A 436 -24.66 -3.38 -17.20
C ASN A 436 -25.11 -4.11 -15.92
N GLY A 437 -24.40 -5.16 -15.51
CA GLY A 437 -24.71 -5.96 -14.33
C GLY A 437 -25.79 -7.02 -14.54
N VAL A 438 -26.11 -7.34 -15.80
CA VAL A 438 -27.09 -8.37 -16.15
C VAL A 438 -26.40 -9.71 -16.22
N LEU A 439 -26.94 -10.71 -15.49
CA LEU A 439 -26.48 -12.09 -15.60
C LEU A 439 -26.73 -12.61 -17.01
N SER A 440 -25.66 -12.88 -17.74
CA SER A 440 -25.69 -13.31 -19.14
C SER A 440 -25.56 -14.83 -19.28
N HIS A 441 -24.66 -15.43 -18.50
CA HIS A 441 -24.34 -16.85 -18.57
C HIS A 441 -24.01 -17.40 -17.18
N SER A 442 -24.25 -18.69 -16.99
CA SER A 442 -23.87 -19.42 -15.77
C SER A 442 -23.35 -20.80 -16.14
N PHE A 443 -22.22 -21.19 -15.58
CA PHE A 443 -21.60 -22.49 -15.85
C PHE A 443 -21.16 -23.15 -14.54
N GLU A 444 -21.25 -24.47 -14.50
CA GLU A 444 -20.65 -25.27 -13.44
C GLU A 444 -19.24 -25.69 -13.85
N LYS A 445 -18.26 -25.48 -12.97
CA LYS A 445 -16.86 -25.85 -13.19
C LYS A 445 -16.27 -26.49 -11.94
N GLU A 446 -15.69 -27.66 -12.14
CA GLU A 446 -14.86 -28.33 -11.13
C GLU A 446 -13.38 -28.02 -11.42
N PHE A 447 -12.64 -27.69 -10.37
CA PHE A 447 -11.21 -27.43 -10.38
C PHE A 447 -10.46 -28.48 -9.58
N ASP A 448 -9.46 -29.08 -10.21
CA ASP A 448 -8.44 -29.86 -9.53
C ASP A 448 -7.20 -29.00 -9.35
N TYR A 449 -7.02 -28.38 -8.17
CA TYR A 449 -5.90 -27.46 -7.91
C TYR A 449 -4.52 -28.11 -8.06
N ASP A 450 -4.43 -29.44 -8.03
CA ASP A 450 -3.18 -30.14 -8.25
C ASP A 450 -2.81 -30.21 -9.75
N LYS A 451 -3.80 -30.03 -10.65
CA LYS A 451 -3.63 -30.10 -12.11
C LYS A 451 -3.86 -28.76 -12.82
N GLU A 452 -4.84 -27.98 -12.37
CA GLU A 452 -5.36 -26.78 -13.01
C GLU A 452 -5.28 -25.57 -12.06
N ARG A 453 -4.07 -25.13 -11.70
CA ARG A 453 -3.90 -23.90 -10.88
C ARG A 453 -4.26 -22.63 -11.62
N TYR A 454 -4.05 -22.58 -12.93
CA TYR A 454 -4.35 -21.41 -13.77
C TYR A 454 -5.53 -21.72 -14.67
N PHE A 455 -6.53 -20.84 -14.65
CA PHE A 455 -7.74 -20.97 -15.45
C PHE A 455 -7.91 -19.73 -16.35
N ASN A 456 -7.76 -19.92 -17.66
CA ASN A 456 -8.01 -18.88 -18.64
C ASN A 456 -9.51 -18.76 -18.90
N ILE A 457 -10.12 -17.72 -18.33
CA ILE A 457 -11.57 -17.48 -18.39
C ILE A 457 -11.98 -17.03 -19.79
N SER A 458 -11.16 -16.19 -20.41
CA SER A 458 -11.39 -15.69 -21.78
C SER A 458 -11.41 -16.84 -22.80
N ALA A 459 -10.50 -17.80 -22.69
CA ALA A 459 -10.48 -19.00 -23.53
C ALA A 459 -11.68 -19.91 -23.25
N PHE A 460 -12.01 -20.14 -21.98
CA PHE A 460 -13.17 -20.94 -21.59
C PHE A 460 -14.49 -20.42 -22.19
N LEU A 461 -14.73 -19.11 -22.15
CA LEU A 461 -15.93 -18.52 -22.75
C LEU A 461 -16.00 -18.74 -24.27
N LYS A 462 -14.86 -18.58 -24.97
CA LYS A 462 -14.78 -18.82 -26.41
C LYS A 462 -15.11 -20.28 -26.76
N ASP A 463 -14.60 -21.23 -25.97
CA ASP A 463 -14.88 -22.67 -26.13
C ASP A 463 -16.37 -23.00 -25.88
N LYS A 464 -17.04 -22.21 -25.03
CA LYS A 464 -18.49 -22.28 -24.82
C LYS A 464 -19.31 -21.50 -25.85
N GLY A 465 -18.67 -20.94 -26.88
CA GLY A 465 -19.34 -20.18 -27.94
C GLY A 465 -19.72 -18.75 -27.56
N VAL A 466 -19.28 -18.26 -26.40
CA VAL A 466 -19.51 -16.88 -25.95
C VAL A 466 -18.37 -16.00 -26.49
N ARG A 467 -18.70 -15.08 -27.40
CA ARG A 467 -17.75 -14.17 -28.05
C ARG A 467 -18.01 -12.72 -27.65
N ASN A 468 -16.98 -11.87 -27.71
CA ASN A 468 -17.06 -10.44 -27.38
C ASN A 468 -17.64 -10.12 -25.99
N PHE A 469 -17.48 -11.00 -25.00
CA PHE A 469 -17.98 -10.75 -23.65
C PHE A 469 -17.06 -9.76 -22.92
N SER A 470 -17.66 -8.76 -22.27
CA SER A 470 -17.00 -7.88 -21.31
C SER A 470 -17.90 -7.67 -20.10
N GLY A 471 -17.29 -7.70 -18.92
CA GLY A 471 -18.01 -7.61 -17.65
C GLY A 471 -17.25 -8.29 -16.53
N SER A 472 -17.98 -8.86 -15.59
CA SER A 472 -17.41 -9.55 -14.43
C SER A 472 -17.85 -11.00 -14.34
N VAL A 473 -17.01 -11.80 -13.71
CA VAL A 473 -17.29 -13.20 -13.37
C VAL A 473 -17.22 -13.36 -11.87
N SER A 474 -18.25 -13.99 -11.32
CA SER A 474 -18.36 -14.36 -9.91
C SER A 474 -18.10 -15.86 -9.76
N PHE A 475 -17.07 -16.21 -8.99
CA PHE A 475 -16.77 -17.58 -8.60
C PHE A 475 -17.44 -17.86 -7.26
N ARG A 476 -18.51 -18.64 -7.29
CA ARG A 476 -19.30 -18.99 -6.11
C ARG A 476 -19.24 -20.48 -5.84
N PRO A 477 -19.29 -20.92 -4.58
CA PRO A 477 -19.50 -22.33 -4.26
C PRO A 477 -20.74 -22.86 -4.98
N ARG A 478 -20.70 -24.13 -5.41
CA ARG A 478 -21.87 -24.76 -6.04
C ARG A 478 -23.06 -24.75 -5.08
N ASN A 479 -24.25 -24.52 -5.62
CA ASN A 479 -25.49 -24.56 -4.83
C ASN A 479 -25.59 -25.88 -4.03
N ASN A 480 -25.93 -25.76 -2.75
CA ASN A 480 -26.05 -26.84 -1.75
C ASN A 480 -24.73 -27.40 -1.16
N ASP A 481 -23.56 -26.82 -1.44
CA ASP A 481 -22.35 -27.20 -0.70
C ASP A 481 -22.53 -26.94 0.80
N GLN A 482 -22.39 -28.00 1.61
CA GLN A 482 -22.55 -27.90 3.07
C GLN A 482 -21.38 -27.17 3.74
N ARG A 483 -20.23 -27.07 3.06
CA ARG A 483 -19.03 -26.45 3.61
C ARG A 483 -18.59 -25.33 2.68
N ILE A 484 -18.72 -24.10 3.15
CA ILE A 484 -18.34 -22.91 2.39
C ILE A 484 -17.15 -22.26 3.10
N PRO A 485 -16.03 -21.98 2.39
CA PRO A 485 -14.91 -21.29 3.00
C PRO A 485 -15.34 -19.90 3.48
N ILE A 486 -14.79 -19.50 4.63
CA ILE A 486 -14.94 -18.16 5.17
C ILE A 486 -14.31 -17.12 4.22
N SER A 487 -13.15 -17.45 3.68
CA SER A 487 -12.37 -16.59 2.83
C SER A 487 -11.50 -17.45 1.91
N MET A 488 -11.34 -16.97 0.70
CA MET A 488 -10.45 -17.53 -0.31
C MET A 488 -9.72 -16.37 -0.98
N ASN A 489 -8.45 -16.53 -1.29
CA ASN A 489 -7.73 -15.65 -2.18
C ASN A 489 -7.41 -16.39 -3.47
N GLY A 490 -7.56 -15.69 -4.59
CA GLY A 490 -6.96 -16.06 -5.85
C GLY A 490 -5.94 -15.01 -6.27
N ILE A 491 -5.36 -15.21 -7.44
CA ILE A 491 -4.57 -14.19 -8.14
C ILE A 491 -5.30 -13.85 -9.44
N SER A 492 -5.70 -12.59 -9.58
CA SER A 492 -6.18 -12.03 -10.84
C SER A 492 -4.99 -11.82 -11.76
N ILE A 493 -5.03 -12.37 -12.96
CA ILE A 493 -3.94 -12.33 -13.93
C ILE A 493 -4.47 -11.76 -15.24
N PHE A 494 -3.74 -10.81 -15.80
CA PHE A 494 -4.03 -10.21 -17.09
C PHE A 494 -2.84 -10.38 -18.02
N SER A 495 -3.09 -10.69 -19.29
CA SER A 495 -2.03 -10.86 -20.31
C SER A 495 -2.49 -10.31 -21.65
N HIS A 496 -1.70 -9.45 -22.29
CA HIS A 496 -2.05 -8.90 -23.60
C HIS A 496 -1.71 -9.90 -24.71
N ARG A 497 -2.56 -10.08 -25.74
CA ARG A 497 -2.33 -11.08 -26.80
C ARG A 497 -1.03 -10.85 -27.59
N ASP A 498 -0.60 -9.59 -27.73
CA ASP A 498 0.67 -9.22 -28.38
C ASP A 498 1.87 -9.16 -27.43
N ASN A 499 1.67 -9.40 -26.13
CA ASN A 499 2.74 -9.43 -25.14
C ASN A 499 2.60 -10.71 -24.30
N PRO A 500 3.46 -11.72 -24.50
CA PRO A 500 3.23 -13.07 -23.95
C PRO A 500 3.45 -13.17 -22.43
N TYR A 501 3.72 -12.05 -21.75
CA TYR A 501 3.97 -12.00 -20.32
C TYR A 501 2.73 -11.48 -19.59
N TYR A 502 2.37 -12.20 -18.53
CA TYR A 502 1.25 -11.82 -17.69
C TYR A 502 1.70 -10.89 -16.57
N THR A 503 0.75 -10.14 -16.03
CA THR A 503 0.88 -9.41 -14.77
C THR A 503 -0.23 -9.84 -13.81
N SER A 504 0.00 -9.73 -12.51
CA SER A 504 -0.92 -10.24 -11.51
C SER A 504 -1.19 -9.29 -10.34
N THR A 505 -2.36 -9.43 -9.73
CA THR A 505 -2.73 -8.77 -8.47
C THR A 505 -3.60 -9.68 -7.62
N ALA A 506 -3.77 -9.34 -6.34
CA ALA A 506 -4.59 -10.12 -5.42
C ALA A 506 -6.07 -10.11 -5.85
N ALA A 507 -6.69 -11.29 -5.85
CA ALA A 507 -8.13 -11.45 -5.88
C ALA A 507 -8.57 -11.97 -4.51
N SER A 508 -9.53 -11.33 -3.87
CA SER A 508 -10.03 -11.79 -2.56
C SER A 508 -11.51 -12.12 -2.67
N GLY A 509 -11.85 -13.33 -2.23
CA GLY A 509 -13.19 -13.86 -2.13
C GLY A 509 -13.60 -14.05 -0.68
N ALA A 510 -14.78 -13.55 -0.35
CA ALA A 510 -15.42 -13.67 0.96
C ALA A 510 -16.92 -13.43 0.78
N ALA A 511 -17.67 -13.38 1.89
CA ALA A 511 -19.04 -12.87 1.87
C ALA A 511 -19.06 -11.45 1.27
N PRO A 512 -19.81 -11.19 0.18
CA PRO A 512 -19.65 -9.94 -0.55
C PRO A 512 -20.16 -8.73 0.25
N ASP A 513 -19.68 -7.56 -0.16
CA ASP A 513 -20.12 -6.28 0.39
C ASP A 513 -21.50 -5.88 -0.15
N ASN A 514 -22.00 -4.72 0.28
CA ASN A 514 -23.31 -4.17 -0.14
C ASN A 514 -24.53 -5.00 0.24
N ILE A 515 -24.50 -5.56 1.45
CA ILE A 515 -25.71 -6.00 2.14
C ILE A 515 -26.27 -4.80 2.90
N PRO A 516 -27.58 -4.50 2.82
CA PRO A 516 -28.20 -3.45 3.61
C PRO A 516 -27.83 -3.53 5.09
N PHE A 517 -27.37 -2.43 5.66
CA PHE A 517 -26.77 -2.40 7.01
C PHE A 517 -27.71 -2.92 8.10
N TYR A 518 -29.02 -2.68 7.97
CA TYR A 518 -30.05 -3.12 8.90
C TYR A 518 -30.31 -4.64 8.85
N PHE A 519 -29.86 -5.35 7.81
CA PHE A 519 -29.86 -6.82 7.80
C PHE A 519 -28.68 -7.40 8.58
N ARG A 520 -27.59 -6.65 8.76
CA ARG A 520 -26.39 -7.10 9.47
C ARG A 520 -26.37 -6.72 10.95
N ALA A 521 -27.12 -5.68 11.37
CA ALA A 521 -27.24 -5.20 12.77
C ALA A 521 -25.91 -5.13 13.56
N GLY A 522 -24.81 -4.85 12.84
CA GLY A 522 -23.44 -4.88 13.35
C GLY A 522 -22.45 -5.30 12.25
N PRO A 523 -21.14 -5.00 12.37
CA PRO A 523 -20.15 -5.60 11.50
C PRO A 523 -20.17 -7.13 11.68
N PRO A 524 -19.91 -7.91 10.62
CA PRO A 524 -19.74 -9.34 10.78
C PRO A 524 -18.67 -9.60 11.83
N SER A 525 -18.84 -10.63 12.68
CA SER A 525 -17.94 -10.94 13.81
C SER A 525 -16.45 -11.04 13.43
N TYR A 526 -16.18 -11.24 12.14
CA TYR A 526 -14.88 -11.41 11.54
C TYR A 526 -14.22 -10.17 10.95
N SER A 527 -14.97 -9.10 10.75
CA SER A 527 -14.48 -7.87 10.17
C SER A 527 -14.74 -6.73 11.13
N ARG A 528 -13.90 -6.63 12.17
CA ARG A 528 -13.91 -5.50 13.11
C ARG A 528 -13.60 -4.14 12.44
N VAL A 529 -13.28 -4.15 11.14
CA VAL A 529 -12.79 -3.01 10.37
C VAL A 529 -13.77 -2.58 9.27
N LYS A 530 -14.80 -3.38 8.93
CA LYS A 530 -15.79 -2.98 7.92
C LYS A 530 -16.87 -2.10 8.55
N ASN A 531 -17.00 -0.88 8.04
CA ASN A 531 -18.11 -0.01 8.36
C ASN A 531 -19.44 -0.71 8.06
N SER A 532 -20.41 -0.59 8.98
CA SER A 532 -21.75 -1.13 8.76
C SER A 532 -22.46 -0.42 7.60
N VAL A 533 -22.08 0.82 7.29
CA VAL A 533 -22.55 1.57 6.13
C VAL A 533 -21.68 1.22 4.92
N SER A 534 -22.30 0.71 3.86
CA SER A 534 -21.61 0.47 2.60
C SER A 534 -21.23 1.79 1.94
N THR A 535 -19.95 2.12 2.01
CA THR A 535 -19.34 3.31 1.41
C THR A 535 -18.01 2.94 0.79
N THR A 536 -17.57 3.70 -0.20
CA THR A 536 -16.24 3.61 -0.77
C THR A 536 -15.51 4.91 -0.59
N ASP A 537 -14.26 4.78 -0.16
CA ASP A 537 -13.22 5.75 -0.39
C ASP A 537 -11.95 4.95 -0.68
N ILE A 538 -11.52 4.89 -1.95
CA ILE A 538 -10.34 4.15 -2.38
C ILE A 538 -9.53 4.97 -3.39
N PHE A 539 -8.25 4.67 -3.57
CA PHE A 539 -7.41 5.39 -4.52
C PHE A 539 -6.34 4.54 -5.20
N CYS A 540 -5.84 5.02 -6.34
CA CYS A 540 -4.71 4.47 -7.05
C CYS A 540 -3.83 5.56 -7.69
N ARG A 541 -2.71 5.14 -8.30
CA ARG A 541 -1.93 6.01 -9.18
C ARG A 541 -2.55 6.06 -10.58
N GLY A 542 -2.37 7.18 -11.25
CA GLY A 542 -2.69 7.38 -12.66
C GLY A 542 -1.49 7.92 -13.43
N ILE A 543 -1.31 7.44 -14.66
CA ILE A 543 -0.26 7.85 -15.59
C ILE A 543 -0.87 8.02 -16.97
N VAL A 544 -0.70 9.21 -17.56
CA VAL A 544 -1.02 9.51 -18.96
C VAL A 544 0.16 10.21 -19.59
N SER A 545 0.68 9.63 -20.67
CA SER A 545 1.75 10.20 -21.48
C SER A 545 1.72 9.62 -22.89
N ASP A 546 2.67 10.03 -23.73
CA ASP A 546 2.86 9.44 -25.06
C ASP A 546 3.21 7.95 -24.99
N LEU A 547 3.82 7.49 -23.89
CA LEU A 547 4.26 6.11 -23.71
C LEU A 547 3.28 5.24 -22.92
N TYR A 548 2.48 5.86 -22.06
CA TYR A 548 1.69 5.15 -21.05
C TYR A 548 0.25 5.66 -20.97
N ASP A 549 -0.66 4.77 -20.60
CA ASP A 549 -2.01 5.10 -20.15
C ASP A 549 -2.37 4.24 -18.92
N THR A 550 -3.38 4.66 -18.17
CA THR A 550 -3.94 3.89 -17.05
C THR A 550 -5.37 3.50 -17.36
N TYR A 551 -5.64 2.20 -17.35
CA TYR A 551 -6.99 1.67 -17.48
C TYR A 551 -7.57 1.44 -16.09
N LEU A 552 -8.84 1.76 -15.90
CA LEU A 552 -9.56 1.66 -14.64
C LEU A 552 -10.70 0.66 -14.80
N ILE A 553 -10.74 -0.32 -13.90
CA ILE A 553 -11.75 -1.39 -13.87
C ILE A 553 -12.54 -1.20 -12.57
N ILE A 554 -13.77 -0.69 -12.67
CA ILE A 554 -14.59 -0.30 -11.52
C ILE A 554 -15.84 -1.17 -11.49
N SER A 555 -16.06 -1.88 -10.39
CA SER A 555 -17.21 -2.79 -10.25
C SER A 555 -18.02 -2.48 -9.00
N TYR A 556 -19.32 -2.76 -9.07
CA TYR A 556 -20.24 -2.65 -7.94
C TYR A 556 -20.71 -4.06 -7.53
N PRO A 557 -19.92 -4.82 -6.75
CA PRO A 557 -20.33 -6.16 -6.31
C PRO A 557 -21.50 -6.09 -5.33
N SER A 558 -22.40 -7.07 -5.33
CA SER A 558 -23.38 -7.21 -4.24
C SER A 558 -23.61 -8.65 -3.86
N ALA A 559 -23.76 -8.89 -2.56
CA ALA A 559 -24.16 -10.21 -2.09
C ALA A 559 -25.64 -10.51 -2.32
N ASN A 560 -26.50 -9.48 -2.36
CA ASN A 560 -27.94 -9.64 -2.44
C ASN A 560 -28.36 -9.86 -3.89
N LYS A 561 -28.93 -11.04 -4.19
CA LYS A 561 -29.33 -11.42 -5.55
C LYS A 561 -30.52 -10.62 -6.08
N ASN A 562 -31.36 -10.09 -5.19
CA ASN A 562 -32.57 -9.35 -5.53
C ASN A 562 -32.40 -7.84 -5.55
N LEU A 563 -31.28 -7.32 -5.05
CA LEU A 563 -31.03 -5.89 -5.06
C LEU A 563 -30.96 -5.42 -6.52
N LYS A 564 -31.73 -4.41 -6.90
CA LYS A 564 -31.65 -3.78 -8.23
C LYS A 564 -31.41 -2.31 -8.01
N LYS A 565 -30.14 -1.94 -7.91
CA LYS A 565 -29.72 -0.58 -7.57
C LYS A 565 -28.68 -0.09 -8.57
N THR A 566 -28.91 1.10 -9.08
CA THR A 566 -27.88 1.92 -9.73
C THR A 566 -27.38 2.93 -8.71
N ILE A 567 -26.08 3.13 -8.65
CA ILE A 567 -25.45 4.13 -7.78
C ILE A 567 -24.70 5.15 -8.61
N ASP A 568 -24.61 6.37 -8.08
CA ASP A 568 -23.61 7.34 -8.50
C ASP A 568 -22.33 7.13 -7.68
N TYR A 569 -21.19 7.33 -8.34
CA TYR A 569 -19.89 7.41 -7.69
C TYR A 569 -19.06 8.52 -8.34
N GLU A 570 -18.15 9.08 -7.55
CA GLU A 570 -17.23 10.14 -7.95
C GLU A 570 -15.86 9.54 -8.27
N ILE A 571 -15.26 10.00 -9.37
CA ILE A 571 -13.85 9.83 -9.71
C ILE A 571 -13.19 11.20 -9.56
N GLN A 572 -12.35 11.37 -8.56
CA GLN A 572 -11.59 12.60 -8.37
C GLN A 572 -10.14 12.36 -8.84
N ILE A 573 -9.70 13.14 -9.83
CA ILE A 573 -8.36 13.05 -10.41
C ILE A 573 -7.55 14.23 -9.89
N VAL A 574 -6.45 13.95 -9.18
CA VAL A 574 -5.59 14.95 -8.54
C VAL A 574 -4.22 14.94 -9.19
N ASN A 575 -3.65 16.10 -9.54
CA ASN A 575 -2.33 16.19 -10.16
C ASN A 575 -1.21 16.39 -9.12
N LEU A 576 0.05 16.53 -9.56
CA LEU A 576 1.20 16.74 -8.68
C LEU A 576 1.14 18.05 -7.87
N LEU A 577 0.35 19.03 -8.31
CA LEU A 577 0.19 20.32 -7.64
C LEU A 577 -0.97 20.33 -6.63
N GLY A 578 -1.71 19.22 -6.52
CA GLY A 578 -2.89 19.11 -5.68
C GLY A 578 -4.15 19.74 -6.29
N GLU A 579 -4.09 20.17 -7.54
CA GLU A 579 -5.28 20.56 -8.29
C GLU A 579 -6.13 19.30 -8.55
N SER A 580 -7.44 19.45 -8.71
CA SER A 580 -8.31 18.30 -8.94
C SER A 580 -9.52 18.61 -9.79
N ILE A 581 -10.01 17.57 -10.47
CA ILE A 581 -11.35 17.52 -11.09
C ILE A 581 -12.14 16.36 -10.50
N SER A 582 -13.46 16.51 -10.46
CA SER A 582 -14.39 15.46 -10.04
C SER A 582 -15.32 15.10 -11.18
N ILE A 583 -15.37 13.81 -11.52
CA ILE A 583 -16.21 13.26 -12.58
C ILE A 583 -17.19 12.29 -11.93
N TYR A 584 -18.48 12.45 -12.22
CA TYR A 584 -19.53 11.57 -11.68
C TYR A 584 -19.94 10.53 -12.72
N LYS A 585 -20.04 9.27 -12.30
CA LYS A 585 -20.44 8.14 -13.14
C LYS A 585 -21.50 7.31 -12.43
N LYS A 586 -22.30 6.61 -13.23
CA LYS A 586 -23.28 5.63 -12.76
C LYS A 586 -22.76 4.22 -12.95
N ILE A 587 -23.12 3.33 -12.05
CA ILE A 587 -22.86 1.90 -12.20
C ILE A 587 -24.04 1.10 -11.62
N ASN A 588 -24.46 0.10 -12.36
CA ASN A 588 -25.49 -0.83 -11.92
C ASN A 588 -24.89 -1.91 -11.02
N MET A 589 -25.70 -2.47 -10.14
CA MET A 589 -25.29 -3.60 -9.32
C MET A 589 -24.77 -4.76 -10.17
N ASN A 590 -23.67 -5.37 -9.72
CA ASN A 590 -22.86 -6.35 -10.44
C ASN A 590 -22.26 -5.89 -11.77
N GLY A 591 -22.51 -4.65 -12.18
CA GLY A 591 -21.96 -4.04 -13.37
C GLY A 591 -20.49 -3.68 -13.25
N LEU A 592 -19.97 -3.22 -14.38
CA LEU A 592 -18.57 -2.88 -14.59
C LEU A 592 -18.46 -1.63 -15.45
N ASN A 593 -17.69 -0.64 -14.99
CA ASN A 593 -17.20 0.44 -15.83
C ASN A 593 -15.72 0.20 -16.12
N PHE A 594 -15.39 0.08 -17.41
CA PHE A 594 -14.02 0.09 -17.91
C PHE A 594 -13.75 1.47 -18.51
N LEU A 595 -12.70 2.16 -18.03
CA LEU A 595 -12.40 3.54 -18.42
C LEU A 595 -10.91 3.71 -18.70
N LYS A 596 -10.56 4.53 -19.69
CA LYS A 596 -9.18 5.00 -19.92
C LYS A 596 -8.99 6.36 -19.26
N LEU A 597 -7.87 6.52 -18.56
CA LEU A 597 -7.57 7.78 -17.87
C LEU A 597 -7.34 8.93 -18.85
N SER A 598 -6.67 8.66 -19.98
CA SER A 598 -6.50 9.62 -21.09
C SER A 598 -7.84 10.22 -21.55
N GLU A 599 -8.82 9.38 -21.86
CA GLU A 599 -10.16 9.81 -22.28
C GLU A 599 -10.87 10.63 -21.19
N LEU A 600 -10.74 10.25 -19.91
CA LEU A 600 -11.33 11.03 -18.81
C LEU A 600 -10.71 12.42 -18.71
N ILE A 601 -9.39 12.52 -18.87
CA ILE A 601 -8.66 13.79 -18.79
C ILE A 601 -8.96 14.69 -19.99
N GLU A 602 -8.92 14.14 -21.21
CA GLU A 602 -9.16 14.88 -22.45
C GLU A 602 -10.58 15.46 -22.48
N ASN A 603 -11.59 14.64 -22.15
CA ASN A 603 -12.99 15.07 -22.13
C ASN A 603 -13.29 16.15 -21.08
N ASN A 604 -12.40 16.36 -20.10
CA ASN A 604 -12.57 17.34 -19.02
C ASN A 604 -11.49 18.44 -19.04
N GLY A 605 -10.65 18.50 -20.09
CA GLY A 605 -9.63 19.54 -20.24
C GLY A 605 -8.57 19.59 -19.14
N TYR A 606 -8.24 18.45 -18.51
CA TYR A 606 -7.43 18.39 -17.28
C TYR A 606 -6.00 17.83 -17.47
N ILE A 607 -5.28 18.39 -18.44
CA ILE A 607 -3.96 17.88 -18.84
C ILE A 607 -2.88 18.43 -17.90
N SER A 608 -2.17 17.54 -17.22
CA SER A 608 -0.98 17.84 -16.42
C SER A 608 0.26 17.69 -17.29
N LYS A 609 1.24 18.59 -17.14
CA LYS A 609 2.51 18.50 -17.89
C LYS A 609 3.32 17.26 -17.54
N ASP A 610 3.24 16.81 -16.29
CA ASP A 610 4.06 15.70 -15.79
C ASP A 610 3.43 14.32 -16.06
N GLY A 611 2.14 14.27 -16.42
CA GLY A 611 1.45 13.03 -16.75
C GLY A 611 1.13 12.10 -15.56
N TYR A 612 1.41 12.52 -14.32
CA TYR A 612 1.17 11.72 -13.11
C TYR A 612 -0.01 12.26 -12.28
N TYR A 613 -0.81 11.33 -11.75
CA TYR A 613 -2.04 11.62 -11.03
C TYR A 613 -2.26 10.68 -9.84
N THR A 614 -3.02 11.16 -8.84
CA THR A 614 -3.71 10.32 -7.86
C THR A 614 -5.19 10.26 -8.25
N ILE A 615 -5.76 9.07 -8.32
CA ILE A 615 -7.17 8.88 -8.68
C ILE A 615 -7.90 8.36 -7.47
N TRP A 616 -8.91 9.09 -7.02
CA TRP A 616 -9.80 8.71 -5.93
C TRP A 616 -11.14 8.27 -6.47
N PHE A 617 -11.70 7.24 -5.85
CA PHE A 617 -13.05 6.77 -6.09
C PHE A 617 -13.86 6.90 -4.80
N PHE A 618 -15.01 7.56 -4.88
CA PHE A 618 -15.87 7.79 -3.73
C PHE A 618 -17.32 7.39 -4.03
N SER A 619 -17.95 6.68 -3.11
CA SER A 619 -19.39 6.47 -3.10
C SER A 619 -19.92 6.51 -1.68
N GLY A 620 -20.87 7.40 -1.42
CA GLY A 620 -21.51 7.52 -0.11
C GLY A 620 -22.62 6.49 0.13
N SER A 621 -22.94 5.64 -0.85
CA SER A 621 -24.13 4.78 -0.79
C SER A 621 -23.90 3.30 -1.13
N ALA A 622 -22.66 2.95 -1.48
CA ALA A 622 -22.24 1.58 -1.74
C ALA A 622 -20.71 1.44 -1.67
N HIS A 623 -20.27 0.19 -1.51
CA HIS A 623 -18.90 -0.27 -1.67
C HIS A 623 -18.66 -0.71 -3.13
N ILE A 624 -17.96 0.11 -3.92
CA ILE A 624 -17.36 -0.30 -5.19
C ILE A 624 -15.97 -0.88 -4.97
N TYR A 625 -15.57 -1.75 -5.89
CA TYR A 625 -14.21 -2.28 -5.97
C TYR A 625 -13.55 -1.75 -7.26
N ALA A 626 -12.26 -1.44 -7.20
CA ALA A 626 -11.53 -0.99 -8.38
C ALA A 626 -10.13 -1.62 -8.49
N GLN A 627 -9.77 -1.96 -9.72
CA GLN A 627 -8.41 -2.31 -10.16
C GLN A 627 -7.96 -1.31 -11.21
N HIS A 628 -6.65 -1.22 -11.40
CA HIS A 628 -6.08 -0.40 -12.46
C HIS A 628 -4.94 -1.12 -13.16
N ILE A 629 -4.79 -0.85 -14.46
CA ILE A 629 -3.74 -1.42 -15.31
C ILE A 629 -2.93 -0.26 -15.86
N LEU A 630 -1.62 -0.26 -15.59
CA LEU A 630 -0.67 0.54 -16.34
C LEU A 630 -0.43 -0.15 -17.68
N TYR A 631 -0.69 0.56 -18.76
CA TYR A 631 -0.53 0.07 -20.12
C TYR A 631 0.57 0.84 -20.84
N ARG A 632 1.54 0.13 -21.43
CA ARG A 632 2.64 0.70 -22.22
C ARG A 632 2.35 0.57 -23.71
N LYS A 633 2.12 1.71 -24.36
CA LYS A 633 1.60 1.78 -25.74
C LYS A 633 2.54 1.18 -26.80
N LYS A 634 3.86 1.27 -26.61
CA LYS A 634 4.85 0.87 -27.63
C LYS A 634 4.92 -0.65 -27.87
N ASP A 635 4.61 -1.46 -26.86
CA ASP A 635 4.84 -2.92 -26.86
C ASP A 635 3.78 -3.69 -26.08
N TYR A 636 2.67 -3.02 -25.75
CA TYR A 636 1.50 -3.60 -25.11
C TYR A 636 1.77 -4.26 -23.75
N ALA A 637 2.92 -3.94 -23.11
CA ALA A 637 3.22 -4.44 -21.78
C ALA A 637 2.22 -3.85 -20.78
N ILE A 638 1.76 -4.66 -19.84
CA ILE A 638 0.77 -4.28 -18.83
C ILE A 638 1.26 -4.61 -17.42
N ALA A 639 0.88 -3.79 -16.45
CA ALA A 639 1.06 -4.08 -15.03
C ALA A 639 -0.23 -3.74 -14.26
N VAL A 640 -0.81 -4.73 -13.58
CA VAL A 640 -2.08 -4.59 -12.86
C VAL A 640 -1.85 -4.38 -11.36
N GLU A 641 -2.70 -3.58 -10.72
CA GLU A 641 -2.77 -3.51 -9.27
C GLU A 641 -4.18 -3.16 -8.77
N HIS A 642 -4.49 -3.46 -7.51
CA HIS A 642 -5.73 -3.07 -6.85
C HIS A 642 -5.66 -1.66 -6.25
N CYS A 643 -6.82 -1.04 -6.00
CA CYS A 643 -6.89 0.25 -5.31
C CYS A 643 -6.79 0.10 -3.78
N TYR A 644 -6.31 1.16 -3.11
CA TYR A 644 -6.10 1.16 -1.66
C TYR A 644 -7.23 1.82 -0.90
N PRO A 645 -7.52 1.36 0.33
CA PRO A 645 -8.49 2.01 1.19
C PRO A 645 -8.06 3.42 1.57
N GLY A 646 -9.01 4.34 1.47
CA GLY A 646 -9.01 5.68 2.05
C GLY A 646 -9.70 5.70 3.41
N LYS A 647 -10.48 6.75 3.69
CA LYS A 647 -11.02 7.06 5.02
C LYS A 647 -11.90 5.99 5.64
N PHE A 648 -12.63 5.25 4.81
CA PHE A 648 -13.61 4.26 5.28
C PHE A 648 -13.08 2.83 5.30
N GLY A 649 -11.83 2.60 4.89
CA GLY A 649 -11.19 1.28 4.89
C GLY A 649 -9.94 1.16 5.76
N ILE A 650 -9.50 2.25 6.41
CA ILE A 650 -8.43 2.31 7.42
C ILE A 650 -9.08 2.46 8.79
#